data_AF-A0A522XS77-F1
#
_entry.id   AF-A0A522XS77-F1
#
_cell.length_a   1.000
_cell.length_b   1.000
_cell.length_c   1.000
_cell.angle_alpha   90.00
_cell.angle_beta   90.00
_cell.angle_gamma   90.00
#
_symmetry.space_group_name_H-M   'P 1'
#
loop_
_entity.id
_entity.type
_entity.pdbx_description
1 polymer ?
#
loop_
_entity_poly.entity_id
_entity_poly.type
_entity_poly.pdbx_seq_one_letter_code
_entity_poly.pdbx_strand_id
1 'polypeptide(L)'
;MVIKLGKHRKFDMFKNCMIFLAISFLIFIPALSYQEQNTGSVEITVKSENGDRVPPDNLLIKVYRDFENTPFKEITPVTAIPFVVDSLPMGHKYKFEVYMNNLYGDAAFVDLQKTRDSVEITIKNAGGLRLSVFYSDGETPLANAGVWIKSFDGKLWAYSETDANGQTLRSWMYPTMKETDYYYAEVSLGPDLKYTQTPIKLLPNIAQELKVVTNWPTIVDKLISVEVYNTTKAKVGRSDGDFVAQLYDSKKNKLGESPVSDKGLAGFANLKVGNYALYIKSKSANGSLATVASKKIAISGSETIFKIYLHNPDLNSEYLNCNCVAFRLDDIQDYFLNGAQTDILNTFEQKQASLTIGIIANVFGDDPKIVPLIKGALKDENFDLEVANHSWTHRVMTALTKDQQADDFAKSNKKIHDVLGVTPTTFIPPENLYDDNTIAIMKKNNFTQISSHTSTGQPPPFKKSTLYYFPAATQTSILDRQEASWKVQPIDKVLDGINESLFNYGYAVVMMHPHEFSTYSDGVYQNKVNQTHVQQLGLLIDKVRSQGLKIVTIGEISSFEKQAPQKPQANDKPKEPANCNCVAFRMDNVQDFYLNDVQNAAIDKFGEKNVPLTVSVIGKFFGSDPKVVNLIKEKIQSDASLRIANRGWEYVDHTAYDKEQQAASIQKTNDKIFQTLHVKPTTFVPPLDLFNAQTLEATAQNKMPYFSASVARDSPPYADSLKHVPSTSLLANLMDDDPFYTGTVPQKALAKIKSNISQYGYAVISLQSQDFAVKDGQVSKNEVDSHKLQFLDDVLDDLKSSGIGVVALDEIPTILENKSLVIPDWIKSGAESWSQGSASDSDFTRGLEYLAEQKILTASPSQNNEQKIPSWIKTNAGWWAEGKIGNADFVRAIQYLMERGVIQI
;
A
#
# COMPACT_ATOMS: atom_id res chain seq x y z
N MET A 1 -34.06 -40.60 46.29
CA MET A 1 -33.38 -41.91 46.29
C MET A 1 -31.97 -41.69 46.81
N VAL A 2 -31.63 -42.43 47.87
CA VAL A 2 -30.66 -42.15 48.95
C VAL A 2 -29.19 -42.33 48.49
N ILE A 3 -28.39 -41.25 48.49
CA ILE A 3 -27.31 -40.85 49.42
C ILE A 3 -25.95 -41.56 49.25
N LYS A 4 -24.94 -40.69 49.13
CA LYS A 4 -23.49 -40.89 49.03
C LYS A 4 -22.85 -41.01 50.43
N LEU A 5 -21.60 -41.49 50.45
CA LEU A 5 -20.53 -41.35 51.48
C LEU A 5 -20.36 -42.50 52.50
N GLY A 6 -19.45 -43.43 52.17
CA GLY A 6 -18.04 -43.37 52.60
C GLY A 6 -17.68 -43.91 53.98
N LYS A 7 -16.71 -44.84 54.04
CA LYS A 7 -15.67 -44.89 55.10
C LYS A 7 -14.51 -45.86 54.78
N HIS A 8 -13.31 -45.29 54.85
CA HIS A 8 -12.08 -45.78 55.51
C HIS A 8 -11.26 -47.01 55.05
N ARG A 9 -9.94 -46.71 55.02
CA ARG A 9 -8.80 -47.40 55.67
C ARG A 9 -7.90 -48.33 54.83
N LYS A 10 -6.64 -47.89 54.75
CA LYS A 10 -5.34 -48.58 54.89
C LYS A 10 -5.28 -50.08 54.56
N PHE A 11 -4.33 -50.45 53.71
CA PHE A 11 -3.76 -51.78 53.64
C PHE A 11 -2.22 -51.72 53.56
N ASP A 12 -1.59 -52.35 54.55
CA ASP A 12 -0.27 -52.97 54.46
C ASP A 12 -0.44 -54.33 53.78
N MET A 13 0.51 -54.74 52.90
CA MET A 13 1.13 -56.07 53.01
C MET A 13 2.26 -56.30 52.00
N PHE A 14 3.41 -56.65 52.56
CA PHE A 14 4.64 -57.16 51.97
C PHE A 14 4.47 -58.43 51.10
N LYS A 15 5.29 -58.56 50.05
CA LYS A 15 6.26 -59.68 49.93
C LYS A 15 7.30 -59.47 48.82
N ASN A 16 8.57 -59.50 49.24
CA ASN A 16 9.81 -59.53 48.45
C ASN A 16 9.91 -60.74 47.52
N CYS A 17 10.59 -60.59 46.37
CA CYS A 17 11.84 -61.32 46.08
C CYS A 17 12.46 -60.88 44.74
N MET A 18 13.53 -60.07 44.76
CA MET A 18 14.66 -60.18 43.83
C MET A 18 15.83 -59.32 44.32
N ILE A 19 16.95 -59.96 44.66
CA ILE A 19 18.21 -59.33 45.08
C ILE A 19 19.31 -59.85 44.15
N PHE A 20 20.14 -58.91 43.66
CA PHE A 20 21.61 -58.93 43.50
C PHE A 20 22.07 -58.38 42.14
N LEU A 21 22.48 -57.11 42.10
CA LEU A 21 23.90 -56.72 42.10
C LEU A 21 24.00 -55.18 42.16
N ALA A 22 24.54 -54.63 43.24
CA ALA A 22 24.82 -53.21 43.41
C ALA A 22 26.25 -53.04 43.92
N ILE A 23 27.15 -52.52 43.08
CA ILE A 23 28.44 -51.94 43.48
C ILE A 23 28.69 -50.69 42.63
N SER A 24 28.59 -49.53 43.30
CA SER A 24 29.40 -48.32 43.18
C SER A 24 29.68 -47.72 41.79
N PHE A 25 29.02 -46.59 41.50
CA PHE A 25 29.73 -45.36 41.11
C PHE A 25 28.99 -44.15 41.71
N LEU A 26 29.71 -43.34 42.48
CA LEU A 26 29.27 -42.02 42.92
C LEU A 26 28.93 -41.17 41.69
N ILE A 27 27.69 -40.70 41.61
CA ILE A 27 27.36 -39.54 40.78
C ILE A 27 27.09 -38.40 41.74
N PHE A 28 28.03 -37.45 41.77
CA PHE A 28 27.81 -36.10 42.26
C PHE A 28 26.56 -35.56 41.59
N ILE A 29 25.51 -35.31 42.35
CA ILE A 29 24.48 -34.36 41.94
C ILE A 29 25.14 -33.00 42.19
N PRO A 30 25.53 -32.20 41.17
CA PRO A 30 25.83 -30.82 41.45
C PRO A 30 24.50 -30.21 41.88
N ALA A 31 24.39 -29.87 43.16
CA ALA A 31 23.50 -28.80 43.54
C ALA A 31 23.94 -27.61 42.69
N LEU A 32 23.15 -27.24 41.67
CA LEU A 32 23.23 -25.92 41.07
C LEU A 32 22.88 -24.95 42.19
N SER A 33 23.91 -24.56 42.94
CA SER A 33 23.88 -23.35 43.73
C SER A 33 23.53 -22.24 42.74
N TYR A 34 22.32 -21.71 42.85
CA TYR A 34 22.02 -20.40 42.32
C TYR A 34 22.95 -19.45 43.08
N GLN A 35 24.13 -19.21 42.54
CA GLN A 35 25.00 -18.18 43.04
C GLN A 35 24.21 -16.89 42.81
N GLU A 36 23.82 -16.19 43.89
CA GLU A 36 23.35 -14.81 43.76
C GLU A 36 24.43 -14.08 42.98
N GLN A 37 24.18 -13.82 41.69
CA GLN A 37 25.05 -12.97 40.91
C GLN A 37 24.93 -11.60 41.57
N ASN A 38 25.99 -11.15 42.24
CA ASN A 38 26.05 -9.79 42.74
C ASN A 38 25.75 -8.86 41.57
N THR A 39 24.62 -8.16 41.63
CA THR A 39 24.24 -7.19 40.62
C THR A 39 24.55 -5.78 41.11
N GLY A 40 25.02 -4.93 40.21
CA GLY A 40 25.15 -3.50 40.43
C GLY A 40 24.19 -2.70 39.57
N SER A 41 24.27 -1.38 39.72
CA SER A 41 23.56 -0.43 38.88
C SER A 41 24.48 0.66 38.35
N VAL A 42 24.12 1.21 37.19
CA VAL A 42 24.84 2.34 36.58
C VAL A 42 23.85 3.46 36.34
N GLU A 43 24.12 4.62 36.92
CA GLU A 43 23.40 5.87 36.63
C GLU A 43 23.97 6.52 35.36
N ILE A 44 23.14 6.77 34.36
CA ILE A 44 23.51 7.36 33.08
C ILE A 44 22.99 8.79 33.02
N THR A 45 23.90 9.74 32.88
CA THR A 45 23.57 11.14 32.57
C THR A 45 23.90 11.43 31.11
N VAL A 46 22.95 12.01 30.37
CA VAL A 46 23.18 12.46 28.99
C VAL A 46 23.11 13.98 28.94
N LYS A 47 24.16 14.61 28.37
CA LYS A 47 24.23 16.07 28.19
C LYS A 47 24.60 16.41 26.76
N SER A 48 24.19 17.59 26.30
CA SER A 48 24.74 18.15 25.07
C SER A 48 26.18 18.66 25.30
N GLU A 49 26.92 18.95 24.22
CA GLU A 49 28.26 19.58 24.30
C GLU A 49 28.27 20.92 25.05
N ASN A 50 27.13 21.61 25.11
CA ASN A 50 26.98 22.86 25.86
C ASN A 50 26.68 22.63 27.36
N GLY A 51 26.57 21.38 27.78
CA GLY A 51 26.21 20.99 29.15
C GLY A 51 24.71 20.97 29.42
N ASP A 52 23.87 21.25 28.42
CA ASP A 52 22.42 21.26 28.56
C ASP A 52 21.87 19.85 28.76
N ARG A 53 20.79 19.75 29.52
CA ARG A 53 20.05 18.50 29.68
C ARG A 53 19.31 18.17 28.40
N VAL A 54 19.34 16.89 28.04
CA VAL A 54 18.71 16.38 26.83
C VAL A 54 17.32 15.83 27.18
N PRO A 55 16.27 16.15 26.40
CA PRO A 55 14.93 15.59 26.63
C PRO A 55 14.95 14.06 26.54
N PRO A 56 14.40 13.34 27.55
CA PRO A 56 14.50 11.89 27.63
C PRO A 56 13.66 11.16 26.56
N ASP A 57 12.55 11.74 26.12
CA ASP A 57 11.58 11.10 25.21
C ASP A 57 12.14 10.75 23.82
N ASN A 58 13.26 11.38 23.44
CA ASN A 58 13.93 11.16 22.16
C ASN A 58 15.15 10.24 22.27
N LEU A 59 15.42 9.69 23.46
CA LEU A 59 16.58 8.86 23.73
C LEU A 59 16.23 7.37 23.72
N LEU A 60 17.15 6.59 23.14
CA LEU A 60 17.21 5.13 23.22
C LEU A 60 18.59 4.77 23.75
N ILE A 61 18.67 3.89 24.75
CA ILE A 61 19.96 3.42 25.30
C ILE A 61 20.09 1.93 25.03
N LYS A 62 21.18 1.53 24.37
CA LYS A 62 21.56 0.12 24.19
C LYS A 62 22.73 -0.22 25.08
N VAL A 63 22.57 -1.23 25.91
CA VAL A 63 23.57 -1.70 26.86
C VAL A 63 24.14 -3.00 26.33
N TYR A 64 25.45 -3.06 26.10
CA TYR A 64 26.15 -4.26 25.67
C TYR A 64 27.04 -4.74 26.80
N ARG A 65 27.06 -6.04 27.06
CA ARG A 65 27.93 -6.66 28.05
C ARG A 65 29.10 -7.31 27.34
N ASP A 66 30.31 -7.12 27.87
CA ASP A 66 31.59 -7.65 27.38
C ASP A 66 31.81 -7.44 25.87
N PHE A 67 31.26 -6.34 25.34
CA PHE A 67 31.32 -5.94 23.93
C PHE A 67 30.76 -6.97 22.95
N GLU A 68 29.79 -7.77 23.40
CA GLU A 68 28.99 -8.62 22.53
C GLU A 68 28.30 -7.80 21.41
N ASN A 69 28.02 -8.43 20.27
CA ASN A 69 27.38 -7.78 19.12
C ASN A 69 25.87 -7.59 19.31
N THR A 70 25.27 -8.25 20.30
CA THR A 70 23.87 -8.14 20.67
C THR A 70 23.71 -7.35 21.97
N PRO A 71 22.78 -6.40 22.06
CA PRO A 71 22.56 -5.65 23.29
C PRO A 71 22.02 -6.57 24.38
N PHE A 72 22.63 -6.48 25.56
CA PHE A 72 22.18 -7.11 26.79
C PHE A 72 20.86 -6.51 27.30
N LYS A 73 20.68 -5.19 27.14
CA LYS A 73 19.42 -4.48 27.39
C LYS A 73 19.22 -3.38 26.35
N GLU A 74 17.98 -3.18 25.92
CA GLU A 74 17.57 -1.98 25.20
C GLU A 74 16.55 -1.22 26.06
N ILE A 75 16.76 0.08 26.24
CA ILE A 75 15.96 0.94 27.10
C ILE A 75 15.26 1.96 26.21
N THR A 76 13.95 1.77 26.03
CA THR A 76 13.08 2.69 25.33
C THR A 76 11.63 2.53 25.83
N PRO A 77 10.90 3.62 26.12
CA PRO A 77 11.39 5.00 26.16
C PRO A 77 12.30 5.24 27.37
N VAL A 78 13.25 6.15 27.26
CA VAL A 78 13.95 6.69 28.43
C VAL A 78 13.00 7.68 29.11
N THR A 79 12.70 7.48 30.39
CA THR A 79 11.66 8.26 31.09
C THR A 79 12.21 9.48 31.85
N ALA A 80 13.51 9.50 32.14
CA ALA A 80 14.18 10.58 32.87
C ALA A 80 15.69 10.54 32.61
N ILE A 81 16.36 11.68 32.77
CA ILE A 81 17.82 11.79 32.84
C ILE A 81 18.18 12.57 34.13
N PRO A 82 19.04 12.04 35.02
CA PRO A 82 19.77 10.76 34.91
C PRO A 82 18.84 9.53 34.93
N PHE A 83 19.23 8.46 34.22
CA PHE A 83 18.52 7.19 34.16
C PHE A 83 19.34 6.09 34.84
N VAL A 84 18.72 5.29 35.72
CA VAL A 84 19.43 4.20 36.40
C VAL A 84 19.17 2.87 35.70
N VAL A 85 20.24 2.21 35.26
CA VAL A 85 20.19 0.83 34.74
C VAL A 85 20.55 -0.12 35.86
N ASP A 86 19.52 -0.74 36.45
CA ASP A 86 19.68 -1.70 37.55
C ASP A 86 19.89 -3.13 37.06
N SER A 87 20.18 -4.03 38.00
CA SER A 87 20.29 -5.48 37.77
C SER A 87 21.32 -5.84 36.69
N LEU A 88 22.48 -5.20 36.73
CA LEU A 88 23.62 -5.51 35.86
C LEU A 88 24.56 -6.46 36.61
N PRO A 89 24.85 -7.67 36.10
CA PRO A 89 25.85 -8.56 36.69
C PRO A 89 27.20 -7.84 36.93
N MET A 90 27.70 -7.89 38.16
CA MET A 90 29.01 -7.32 38.50
C MET A 90 30.16 -8.17 37.95
N GLY A 91 31.33 -7.55 37.77
CA GLY A 91 32.52 -8.19 37.22
C GLY A 91 32.59 -8.18 35.69
N HIS A 92 31.67 -7.48 35.03
CA HIS A 92 31.58 -7.37 33.58
C HIS A 92 31.85 -5.94 33.10
N LYS A 93 32.25 -5.82 31.83
CA LYS A 93 32.40 -4.51 31.16
C LYS A 93 31.13 -4.19 30.38
N TYR A 94 30.59 -3.00 30.60
CA TYR A 94 29.40 -2.53 29.91
C TYR A 94 29.72 -1.38 28.97
N LYS A 95 29.17 -1.44 27.76
CA LYS A 95 29.11 -0.31 26.82
C LYS A 95 27.67 0.19 26.78
N PHE A 96 27.48 1.47 27.06
CA PHE A 96 26.20 2.17 26.98
C PHE A 96 26.22 3.04 25.74
N GLU A 97 25.51 2.64 24.68
CA GLU A 97 25.33 3.46 23.50
C GLU A 97 24.04 4.26 23.62
N VAL A 98 24.13 5.58 23.42
CA VAL A 98 22.98 6.49 23.41
C VAL A 98 22.64 6.81 21.96
N TYR A 99 21.35 6.74 21.64
CA TYR A 99 20.79 7.13 20.37
C TYR A 99 19.81 8.27 20.62
N MET A 100 19.98 9.37 19.88
CA MET A 100 19.04 10.48 19.84
C MET A 100 18.25 10.34 18.56
N ASN A 101 16.92 10.24 18.63
CA ASN A 101 16.08 10.18 17.44
C ASN A 101 16.43 9.02 16.48
N ASN A 102 16.79 7.86 17.05
CA ASN A 102 17.33 6.68 16.36
C ASN A 102 18.68 6.88 15.64
N LEU A 103 19.28 8.07 15.72
CA LEU A 103 20.64 8.36 15.25
C LEU A 103 21.63 8.13 16.38
N TYR A 104 22.80 7.60 16.05
CA TYR A 104 23.83 7.34 17.05
C TYR A 104 24.30 8.65 17.68
N GLY A 105 24.30 8.69 19.01
CA GLY A 105 24.77 9.82 19.78
C GLY A 105 26.25 9.70 20.11
N ASP A 106 26.51 8.96 21.18
CA ASP A 106 27.85 8.56 21.60
C ASP A 106 27.74 7.31 22.51
N ALA A 107 28.86 6.82 23.01
CA ALA A 107 28.90 5.71 23.94
C ALA A 107 29.84 5.96 25.12
N ALA A 108 29.55 5.33 26.25
CA ALA A 108 30.48 5.26 27.36
C ALA A 108 30.61 3.85 27.91
N PHE A 109 31.68 3.65 28.67
CA PHE A 109 32.17 2.35 29.11
C PHE A 109 32.29 2.33 30.63
N VAL A 110 31.77 1.28 31.26
CA VAL A 110 31.87 1.07 32.71
C VAL A 110 32.36 -0.35 32.97
N ASP A 111 33.40 -0.48 33.79
CA ASP A 111 33.84 -1.76 34.34
C ASP A 111 33.18 -1.94 35.73
N LEU A 112 32.08 -2.68 35.79
CA LEU A 112 31.20 -2.69 36.96
C LEU A 112 31.73 -3.60 38.07
N GLN A 113 32.65 -3.07 38.86
CA GLN A 113 33.29 -3.79 39.99
C GLN A 113 32.64 -3.48 41.35
N LYS A 114 31.74 -2.50 41.41
CA LYS A 114 31.02 -2.06 42.62
C LYS A 114 29.52 -2.16 42.42
N THR A 115 28.75 -2.10 43.51
CA THR A 115 27.29 -2.20 43.47
C THR A 115 26.60 -1.00 42.83
N ARG A 116 27.28 0.15 42.74
CA ARG A 116 26.81 1.37 42.07
C ARG A 116 27.97 2.04 41.34
N ASP A 117 27.69 2.51 40.13
CA ASP A 117 28.56 3.36 39.34
C ASP A 117 27.74 4.44 38.61
N SER A 118 28.41 5.39 37.98
CA SER A 118 27.77 6.45 37.19
C SER A 118 28.59 6.81 35.99
N VAL A 119 27.92 7.15 34.88
CA VAL A 119 28.57 7.57 33.65
C VAL A 119 27.86 8.76 33.04
N GLU A 120 28.65 9.69 32.49
CA GLU A 120 28.16 10.82 31.72
C GLU A 120 28.49 10.61 30.23
N ILE A 121 27.50 10.81 29.37
CA ILE A 121 27.61 10.67 27.91
C ILE A 121 27.29 12.03 27.30
N THR A 122 28.25 12.60 26.58
CA THR A 122 28.09 13.90 25.91
C THR A 122 27.72 13.68 24.45
N ILE A 123 26.52 14.11 24.05
CA ILE A 123 26.06 14.05 22.66
C ILE A 123 26.28 15.40 21.96
N LYS A 124 26.36 15.36 20.63
CA LYS A 124 26.56 16.56 19.80
C LYS A 124 25.34 17.46 19.79
N ASN A 125 25.54 18.77 19.62
CA ASN A 125 24.44 19.69 19.36
C ASN A 125 23.88 19.52 17.93
N ALA A 126 22.65 20.00 17.73
CA ALA A 126 22.00 19.98 16.43
C ALA A 126 22.79 20.73 15.34
N GLY A 127 22.72 20.22 14.11
CA GLY A 127 23.16 20.91 12.90
C GLY A 127 21.97 21.56 12.19
N GLY A 128 22.22 22.68 11.50
CA GLY A 128 21.19 23.34 10.69
C GLY A 128 21.26 22.87 9.25
N LEU A 129 20.15 22.42 8.66
CA LEU A 129 20.06 22.06 7.24
C LEU A 129 19.13 23.01 6.51
N ARG A 130 19.60 23.58 5.40
CA ARG A 130 18.75 24.23 4.40
C ARG A 130 19.07 23.62 3.03
N LEU A 131 18.03 23.27 2.30
CA LEU A 131 18.14 22.71 0.96
C LEU A 131 17.84 23.81 -0.05
N SER A 132 18.65 23.88 -1.12
CA SER A 132 18.40 24.71 -2.29
C SER A 132 18.18 23.78 -3.47
N VAL A 133 16.94 23.69 -3.94
CA VAL A 133 16.49 22.70 -4.93
C VAL A 133 16.45 23.34 -6.32
N PHE A 134 17.02 22.65 -7.29
CA PHE A 134 17.17 23.11 -8.67
C PHE A 134 16.66 22.04 -9.66
N TYR A 135 16.28 22.50 -10.85
CA TYR A 135 16.09 21.64 -12.01
C TYR A 135 17.42 20.99 -12.42
N SER A 136 17.39 20.10 -13.40
CA SER A 136 18.52 19.30 -13.86
C SER A 136 19.66 20.10 -14.48
N ASP A 137 19.43 21.37 -14.84
CA ASP A 137 20.48 22.30 -15.26
C ASP A 137 21.38 22.72 -14.08
N GLY A 138 20.93 22.50 -12.84
CA GLY A 138 21.61 22.93 -11.63
C GLY A 138 21.64 24.45 -11.44
N GLU A 139 20.98 25.24 -12.28
CA GLU A 139 21.01 26.71 -12.23
C GLU A 139 19.64 27.30 -11.94
N THR A 140 18.59 26.73 -12.51
CA THR A 140 17.22 27.23 -12.36
C THR A 140 16.61 26.74 -11.05
N PRO A 141 16.22 27.63 -10.12
CA PRO A 141 15.61 27.20 -8.88
C PRO A 141 14.24 26.57 -9.07
N LEU A 142 13.95 25.55 -8.26
CA LEU A 142 12.66 24.88 -8.24
C LEU A 142 11.79 25.47 -7.12
N ALA A 143 10.93 26.42 -7.46
CA ALA A 143 10.02 27.08 -6.52
C ALA A 143 8.73 26.28 -6.27
N ASN A 144 8.13 26.47 -5.08
CA ASN A 144 6.88 25.84 -4.61
C ASN A 144 6.89 24.30 -4.62
N ALA A 145 8.07 23.68 -4.54
CA ALA A 145 8.18 22.24 -4.34
C ALA A 145 8.06 21.93 -2.85
N GLY A 146 7.21 20.98 -2.49
CA GLY A 146 7.15 20.45 -1.13
C GLY A 146 8.40 19.61 -0.85
N VAL A 147 9.04 19.84 0.30
CA VAL A 147 10.26 19.12 0.70
C VAL A 147 10.08 18.53 2.10
N TRP A 148 10.12 17.20 2.20
CA TRP A 148 10.05 16.46 3.45
C TRP A 148 11.42 15.85 3.76
N ILE A 149 12.01 16.23 4.89
CA ILE A 149 13.29 15.68 5.36
C ILE A 149 12.99 14.58 6.37
N LYS A 150 13.43 13.36 6.07
CA LYS A 150 13.20 12.16 6.86
C LYS A 150 14.53 11.52 7.24
N SER A 151 14.60 10.87 8.41
CA SER A 151 15.74 10.00 8.76
C SER A 151 15.62 8.67 8.02
N PHE A 152 16.71 7.90 7.98
CA PHE A 152 16.81 6.60 7.31
C PHE A 152 15.71 5.59 7.68
N ASP A 153 15.10 5.72 8.86
CA ASP A 153 13.97 4.91 9.35
C ASP A 153 12.59 5.42 8.89
N GLY A 154 12.55 6.49 8.09
CA GLY A 154 11.32 7.09 7.53
C GLY A 154 10.67 8.15 8.40
N LYS A 155 11.18 8.43 9.62
CA LYS A 155 10.60 9.44 10.51
C LYS A 155 10.78 10.85 9.94
N LEU A 156 9.70 11.62 9.86
CA LEU A 156 9.70 13.01 9.39
C LEU A 156 10.27 13.95 10.45
N TRP A 157 11.21 14.81 10.03
CA TRP A 157 11.85 15.81 10.89
C TRP A 157 11.54 17.24 10.50
N ALA A 158 11.36 17.48 9.21
CA ALA A 158 11.07 18.81 8.72
C ALA A 158 10.28 18.78 7.42
N TYR A 159 9.45 19.79 7.24
CA TYR A 159 8.76 20.10 6.01
C TYR A 159 8.92 21.58 5.68
N SER A 160 9.13 21.88 4.39
CA SER A 160 9.05 23.23 3.86
C SER A 160 8.69 23.16 2.39
N GLU A 161 7.92 24.15 1.92
CA GLU A 161 7.91 24.47 0.50
C GLU A 161 9.18 25.26 0.16
N THR A 162 9.64 25.13 -1.07
CA THR A 162 10.74 25.95 -1.58
C THR A 162 10.24 27.34 -1.98
N ASP A 163 11.01 28.36 -1.64
CA ASP A 163 10.72 29.74 -2.05
C ASP A 163 11.05 29.99 -3.54
N ALA A 164 10.93 31.25 -3.99
CA ALA A 164 11.26 31.64 -5.36
C ALA A 164 12.73 31.36 -5.77
N ASN A 165 13.63 31.17 -4.80
CA ASN A 165 15.04 30.83 -4.98
C ASN A 165 15.29 29.32 -4.80
N GLY A 166 14.24 28.49 -4.73
CA GLY A 166 14.35 27.06 -4.53
C GLY A 166 14.75 26.67 -3.11
N GLN A 167 14.72 27.59 -2.15
CA GLN A 167 15.24 27.36 -0.80
C GLN A 167 14.15 26.91 0.16
N THR A 168 14.45 25.88 0.95
CA THR A 168 13.62 25.50 2.10
C THR A 168 13.87 26.44 3.28
N LEU A 169 12.97 26.43 4.26
CA LEU A 169 13.30 26.89 5.61
C LEU A 169 14.46 26.06 6.19
N ARG A 170 15.26 26.69 7.05
CA ARG A 170 16.32 25.99 7.78
C ARG A 170 15.72 25.17 8.92
N SER A 171 16.12 23.91 8.98
CA SER A 171 15.69 22.97 10.02
C SER A 171 16.89 22.57 10.87
N TRP A 172 16.74 22.61 12.20
CA TRP A 172 17.78 22.19 13.13
C TRP A 172 17.49 20.77 13.61
N MET A 173 18.37 19.83 13.30
CA MET A 173 18.17 18.40 13.56
C MET A 173 19.44 17.77 14.14
N TYR A 174 19.29 16.59 14.75
CA TYR A 174 20.42 15.88 15.33
C TYR A 174 21.40 15.42 14.24
N PRO A 175 22.72 15.60 14.40
CA PRO A 175 23.71 15.27 13.38
C PRO A 175 23.81 13.75 13.11
N THR A 176 24.29 13.40 11.91
CA THR A 176 24.53 12.01 11.51
C THR A 176 25.95 11.60 11.93
N MET A 177 26.07 10.78 12.98
CA MET A 177 27.37 10.46 13.59
C MET A 177 28.00 9.17 13.04
N LYS A 178 27.20 8.19 12.62
CA LYS A 178 27.69 6.95 11.97
C LYS A 178 27.57 7.01 10.44
N GLU A 179 28.37 6.19 9.75
CA GLU A 179 28.25 6.03 8.29
C GLU A 179 26.89 5.50 7.86
N THR A 180 26.25 4.66 8.69
CA THR A 180 24.91 4.12 8.45
C THR A 180 23.80 5.14 8.67
N ASP A 181 24.06 6.21 9.40
CA ASP A 181 23.07 7.22 9.78
C ASP A 181 22.93 8.26 8.68
N TYR A 182 21.75 8.44 8.12
CA TYR A 182 21.52 9.48 7.13
C TYR A 182 20.10 10.05 7.20
N TYR A 183 19.97 11.25 6.66
CA TYR A 183 18.70 11.81 6.26
C TYR A 183 18.49 11.62 4.76
N TYR A 184 17.25 11.73 4.31
CA TYR A 184 16.93 11.91 2.90
C TYR A 184 15.84 12.97 2.77
N ALA A 185 15.79 13.61 1.61
CA ALA A 185 14.79 14.62 1.31
C ALA A 185 13.94 14.16 0.13
N GLU A 186 12.63 14.10 0.33
CA GLU A 186 11.65 13.92 -0.74
C GLU A 186 11.21 15.30 -1.23
N VAL A 187 11.50 15.60 -2.49
CA VAL A 187 11.05 16.79 -3.21
C VAL A 187 9.84 16.40 -4.07
N SER A 188 8.76 17.18 -4.01
CA SER A 188 7.52 16.88 -4.74
C SER A 188 6.92 18.12 -5.40
N LEU A 189 6.40 17.95 -6.61
CA LEU A 189 5.52 18.92 -7.31
C LEU A 189 4.06 18.41 -7.40
N GLY A 190 3.76 17.30 -6.74
CA GLY A 190 2.46 16.61 -6.77
C GLY A 190 2.63 15.10 -6.60
N PRO A 191 1.55 14.32 -6.55
CA PRO A 191 1.61 12.90 -6.22
C PRO A 191 2.46 12.08 -7.21
N ASP A 192 2.50 12.49 -8.48
CA ASP A 192 3.14 11.77 -9.57
C ASP A 192 4.54 12.32 -9.93
N LEU A 193 4.98 13.42 -9.30
CA LEU A 193 6.28 14.06 -9.54
C LEU A 193 7.07 14.15 -8.25
N LYS A 194 7.84 13.09 -7.97
CA LYS A 194 8.68 12.98 -6.78
C LYS A 194 10.15 12.75 -7.15
N TYR A 195 11.04 13.38 -6.41
CA TYR A 195 12.48 13.20 -6.48
C TYR A 195 13.00 12.96 -5.06
N THR A 196 13.91 12.00 -4.88
CA THR A 196 14.49 11.72 -3.56
C THR A 196 15.99 11.99 -3.58
N GLN A 197 16.43 12.91 -2.74
CA GLN A 197 17.85 13.13 -2.47
C GLN A 197 18.28 12.28 -1.28
N THR A 198 19.19 11.33 -1.50
CA THR A 198 19.74 10.47 -0.46
C THR A 198 21.16 10.00 -0.84
N PRO A 199 22.07 9.78 0.14
CA PRO A 199 21.97 10.15 1.55
C PRO A 199 22.31 11.63 1.77
N ILE A 200 21.75 12.23 2.82
CA ILE A 200 22.10 13.55 3.33
C ILE A 200 22.78 13.36 4.69
N LYS A 201 24.03 13.80 4.78
CA LYS A 201 24.80 13.84 6.02
C LYS A 201 24.68 15.22 6.65
N LEU A 202 24.49 15.25 7.97
CA LEU A 202 24.35 16.47 8.74
C LEU A 202 25.47 16.56 9.76
N LEU A 203 26.32 17.57 9.62
CA LEU A 203 27.37 17.90 10.57
C LEU A 203 26.83 18.61 11.83
N PRO A 204 27.42 18.36 13.01
CA PRO A 204 27.06 19.04 14.26
C PRO A 204 27.45 20.52 14.25
N ASN A 205 26.72 21.36 14.99
CA ASN A 205 27.04 22.77 15.25
C ASN A 205 27.17 23.70 14.02
N ILE A 206 26.91 23.22 12.80
CA ILE A 206 27.10 23.99 11.56
C ILE A 206 25.77 24.14 10.83
N ALA A 207 25.50 25.37 10.38
CA ALA A 207 24.44 25.66 9.42
C ALA A 207 24.92 25.31 8.00
N GLN A 208 24.46 24.17 7.48
CA GLN A 208 24.77 23.66 6.16
C GLN A 208 23.75 24.16 5.12
N GLU A 209 24.27 24.44 3.94
CA GLU A 209 23.52 24.66 2.70
C GLU A 209 23.80 23.49 1.78
N LEU A 210 22.77 22.73 1.41
CA LEU A 210 22.92 21.65 0.45
C LEU A 210 22.18 22.00 -0.84
N LYS A 211 22.91 21.99 -1.95
CA LYS A 211 22.33 22.08 -3.28
C LYS A 211 21.78 20.72 -3.68
N VAL A 212 20.50 20.67 -4.04
CA VAL A 212 19.82 19.48 -4.57
C VAL A 212 19.49 19.75 -6.03
N VAL A 213 19.97 18.88 -6.92
CA VAL A 213 19.73 18.98 -8.37
C VAL A 213 18.87 17.79 -8.76
N THR A 214 17.64 18.07 -9.20
CA THR A 214 16.70 17.03 -9.63
C THR A 214 17.06 16.48 -11.01
N ASN A 215 16.42 15.39 -11.44
CA ASN A 215 16.49 14.89 -12.81
C ASN A 215 15.48 15.57 -13.76
N TRP A 216 14.78 16.60 -13.30
CA TRP A 216 13.73 17.28 -14.04
C TRP A 216 14.28 18.43 -14.88
N PRO A 217 14.09 18.46 -16.20
CA PRO A 217 14.47 19.61 -17.01
C PRO A 217 13.58 20.82 -16.69
N THR A 218 14.08 22.02 -16.95
CA THR A 218 13.28 23.25 -16.83
C THR A 218 12.15 23.29 -17.86
N ILE A 219 12.43 22.79 -19.06
CA ILE A 219 11.51 22.67 -20.19
C ILE A 219 11.72 21.27 -20.80
N VAL A 220 10.63 20.54 -20.99
CA VAL A 220 10.59 19.33 -21.81
C VAL A 220 10.38 19.76 -23.26
N ASP A 221 11.47 19.68 -24.03
CA ASP A 221 11.53 20.00 -25.46
C ASP A 221 10.97 18.87 -26.36
N LYS A 222 10.87 17.65 -25.81
CA LYS A 222 10.25 16.51 -26.48
C LYS A 222 8.76 16.74 -26.73
N LEU A 223 8.28 16.22 -27.87
CA LEU A 223 6.86 16.23 -28.20
C LEU A 223 6.07 15.33 -27.24
N ILE A 224 5.19 15.96 -26.46
CA ILE A 224 4.19 15.31 -25.63
C ILE A 224 3.01 14.93 -26.53
N SER A 225 2.94 13.65 -26.87
CA SER A 225 1.93 13.07 -27.73
C SER A 225 0.71 12.65 -26.92
N VAL A 226 -0.47 13.05 -27.37
CA VAL A 226 -1.75 12.63 -26.81
C VAL A 226 -2.42 11.68 -27.77
N GLU A 227 -2.71 10.47 -27.30
CA GLU A 227 -3.46 9.47 -28.06
C GLU A 227 -4.91 9.44 -27.58
N VAL A 228 -5.83 9.82 -28.47
CA VAL A 228 -7.26 9.88 -28.18
C VAL A 228 -7.94 8.62 -28.68
N TYR A 229 -8.56 7.90 -27.76
CA TYR A 229 -9.18 6.61 -27.96
C TYR A 229 -10.69 6.70 -27.91
N ASN A 230 -11.36 6.17 -28.93
CA ASN A 230 -12.81 6.02 -28.95
C ASN A 230 -13.23 4.82 -28.09
N THR A 231 -12.50 3.71 -28.22
CA THR A 231 -12.67 2.49 -27.41
C THR A 231 -11.36 2.11 -26.71
N THR A 232 -11.35 1.10 -25.85
CA THR A 232 -10.11 0.66 -25.17
C THR A 232 -8.98 0.21 -26.11
N LYS A 233 -9.29 -0.05 -27.39
CA LYS A 233 -8.33 -0.55 -28.38
C LYS A 233 -8.20 0.32 -29.63
N ALA A 234 -9.21 1.14 -29.96
CA ALA A 234 -9.24 1.93 -31.18
C ALA A 234 -9.12 3.43 -30.91
N LYS A 235 -8.18 4.08 -31.60
CA LYS A 235 -8.04 5.54 -31.65
C LYS A 235 -9.20 6.16 -32.42
N VAL A 236 -9.52 7.42 -32.11
CA VAL A 236 -10.53 8.17 -32.88
C VAL A 236 -10.08 8.33 -34.32
N GLY A 237 -11.02 8.14 -35.24
CA GLY A 237 -10.83 8.33 -36.67
C GLY A 237 -11.71 9.45 -37.22
N ARG A 238 -11.60 9.70 -38.53
CA ARG A 238 -12.36 10.75 -39.24
C ARG A 238 -13.88 10.62 -39.09
N SER A 239 -14.39 9.40 -38.91
CA SER A 239 -15.82 9.13 -38.72
C SER A 239 -16.34 9.48 -37.33
N ASP A 240 -15.46 9.64 -36.34
CA ASP A 240 -15.84 9.82 -34.93
C ASP A 240 -16.07 11.30 -34.57
N GLY A 241 -15.71 12.22 -35.46
CA GLY A 241 -15.89 13.66 -35.32
C GLY A 241 -14.59 14.45 -35.22
N ASP A 242 -14.73 15.77 -35.16
CA ASP A 242 -13.60 16.69 -35.01
C ASP A 242 -13.32 16.93 -33.52
N PHE A 243 -12.10 16.61 -33.10
CA PHE A 243 -11.66 16.78 -31.72
C PHE A 243 -10.45 17.71 -31.61
N VAL A 244 -10.34 18.35 -30.45
CA VAL A 244 -9.24 19.23 -30.11
C VAL A 244 -8.76 18.89 -28.70
N ALA A 245 -7.46 18.68 -28.52
CA ALA A 245 -6.83 18.53 -27.22
C ALA A 245 -6.45 19.91 -26.67
N GLN A 246 -6.83 20.22 -25.45
CA GLN A 246 -6.46 21.44 -24.73
C GLN A 246 -5.71 21.08 -23.45
N LEU A 247 -4.63 21.80 -23.17
CA LEU A 247 -3.80 21.60 -21.99
C LEU A 247 -3.89 22.81 -21.06
N TYR A 248 -4.02 22.55 -19.76
CA TYR A 248 -4.16 23.56 -18.71
C TYR A 248 -3.20 23.31 -17.55
N ASP A 249 -2.74 24.38 -16.90
CA ASP A 249 -2.01 24.29 -15.63
C ASP A 249 -2.96 24.11 -14.42
N SER A 250 -2.39 23.94 -13.22
CA SER A 250 -3.13 23.83 -11.96
C SER A 250 -3.96 25.08 -11.62
N LYS A 251 -3.64 26.23 -12.23
CA LYS A 251 -4.37 27.50 -12.09
C LYS A 251 -5.47 27.67 -13.13
N LYS A 252 -5.77 26.62 -13.91
CA LYS A 252 -6.78 26.60 -14.98
C LYS A 252 -6.46 27.56 -16.13
N ASN A 253 -5.20 27.97 -16.31
CA ASN A 253 -4.78 28.72 -17.50
C ASN A 253 -4.59 27.76 -18.67
N LYS A 254 -5.12 28.11 -19.85
CA LYS A 254 -4.90 27.33 -21.07
C LYS A 254 -3.48 27.56 -21.56
N LEU A 255 -2.67 26.51 -21.63
CA LEU A 255 -1.28 26.55 -22.07
C LEU A 255 -1.13 26.27 -23.57
N GLY A 256 -2.01 25.43 -24.10
CA GLY A 256 -1.92 25.00 -25.49
C GLY A 256 -3.19 24.34 -25.97
N GLU A 257 -3.29 24.26 -27.30
CA GLU A 257 -4.37 23.59 -28.00
C GLU A 257 -3.81 22.91 -29.24
N SER A 258 -4.25 21.69 -29.51
CA SER A 258 -3.73 20.87 -30.60
C SER A 258 -4.88 20.07 -31.23
N PRO A 259 -5.17 20.24 -32.54
CA PRO A 259 -6.18 19.44 -33.22
C PRO A 259 -5.85 17.95 -33.13
N VAL A 260 -6.86 17.13 -32.90
CA VAL A 260 -6.71 15.67 -32.95
C VAL A 260 -6.82 15.24 -34.40
N SER A 261 -5.75 14.63 -34.90
CA SER A 261 -5.70 14.07 -36.26
C SER A 261 -6.69 12.92 -36.47
N ASP A 262 -6.87 12.53 -37.74
CA ASP A 262 -7.67 11.37 -38.16
C ASP A 262 -7.09 10.01 -37.74
N LYS A 263 -5.91 10.01 -37.07
CA LYS A 263 -5.29 8.86 -36.41
C LYS A 263 -5.37 8.94 -34.88
N GLY A 264 -6.14 9.88 -34.35
CA GLY A 264 -6.33 10.10 -32.93
C GLY A 264 -5.08 10.61 -32.21
N LEU A 265 -4.23 11.38 -32.89
CA LEU A 265 -3.02 11.96 -32.31
C LEU A 265 -3.14 13.47 -32.20
N ALA A 266 -2.75 14.01 -31.05
CA ALA A 266 -2.49 15.43 -30.81
C ALA A 266 -1.12 15.60 -30.13
N GLY A 267 -0.57 16.82 -30.11
CA GLY A 267 0.78 17.05 -29.59
C GLY A 267 0.99 18.42 -28.96
N PHE A 268 1.80 18.45 -27.90
CA PHE A 268 2.27 19.66 -27.21
C PHE A 268 3.79 19.60 -27.06
N ALA A 269 4.47 20.73 -27.03
CA ALA A 269 5.93 20.80 -26.86
C ALA A 269 6.30 22.02 -26.02
N ASN A 270 7.57 22.08 -25.57
CA ASN A 270 8.12 23.18 -24.78
C ASN A 270 7.35 23.43 -23.47
N LEU A 271 6.96 22.35 -22.80
CA LEU A 271 6.23 22.41 -21.54
C LEU A 271 7.20 22.37 -20.38
N LYS A 272 6.93 23.13 -19.32
CA LYS A 272 7.70 23.01 -18.08
C LYS A 272 7.46 21.64 -17.44
N VAL A 273 8.34 21.23 -16.55
CA VAL A 273 8.02 20.10 -15.68
C VAL A 273 6.90 20.51 -14.73
N GLY A 274 5.91 19.63 -14.58
CA GLY A 274 4.74 19.91 -13.76
C GLY A 274 3.58 18.99 -14.08
N ASN A 275 2.51 19.20 -13.32
CA ASN A 275 1.25 18.48 -13.48
C ASN A 275 0.28 19.34 -14.30
N TYR A 276 -0.42 18.71 -15.25
CA TYR A 276 -1.32 19.38 -16.21
C TYR A 276 -2.68 18.69 -16.33
N ALA A 277 -3.73 19.47 -16.62
CA ALA A 277 -5.02 18.95 -17.03
C ALA A 277 -5.14 18.94 -18.55
N LEU A 278 -5.31 17.75 -19.10
CA LEU A 278 -5.61 17.52 -20.50
C LEU A 278 -7.12 17.37 -20.68
N TYR A 279 -7.71 18.14 -21.59
CA TYR A 279 -9.12 18.02 -21.98
C TYR A 279 -9.22 17.70 -23.47
N ILE A 280 -10.04 16.73 -23.83
CA ILE A 280 -10.49 16.55 -25.20
C ILE A 280 -11.82 17.24 -25.37
N LYS A 281 -11.87 18.15 -26.33
CA LYS A 281 -13.06 18.88 -26.74
C LYS A 281 -13.58 18.32 -28.06
N SER A 282 -14.87 18.02 -28.17
CA SER A 282 -15.52 17.81 -29.47
C SER A 282 -15.97 19.15 -30.04
N LYS A 283 -15.84 19.30 -31.37
CA LYS A 283 -16.28 20.48 -32.09
C LYS A 283 -17.64 20.21 -32.72
N SER A 284 -18.63 21.02 -32.37
CA SER A 284 -19.96 20.93 -32.96
C SER A 284 -20.01 21.60 -34.35
N ALA A 285 -21.08 21.36 -35.11
CA ALA A 285 -21.29 21.95 -36.42
C ALA A 285 -21.32 23.50 -36.43
N ASN A 286 -21.61 24.14 -35.30
CA ASN A 286 -21.58 25.60 -35.16
C ASN A 286 -20.22 26.14 -34.64
N GLY A 287 -19.24 25.27 -34.45
CA GLY A 287 -17.90 25.61 -33.96
C GLY A 287 -17.75 25.64 -32.43
N SER A 288 -18.80 25.34 -31.65
CA SER A 288 -18.69 25.26 -30.19
C SER A 288 -17.88 24.04 -29.74
N LEU A 289 -17.12 24.20 -28.65
CA LEU A 289 -16.28 23.16 -28.07
C LEU A 289 -16.89 22.63 -26.76
N ALA A 290 -17.14 21.33 -26.69
CA ALA A 290 -17.64 20.66 -25.48
C ALA A 290 -16.62 19.64 -24.97
N THR A 291 -16.34 19.61 -23.66
CA THR A 291 -15.47 18.57 -23.08
C THR A 291 -16.12 17.21 -23.21
N VAL A 292 -15.41 16.27 -23.80
CA VAL A 292 -15.82 14.86 -23.93
C VAL A 292 -14.93 13.91 -23.12
N ALA A 293 -13.70 14.30 -22.81
CA ALA A 293 -12.83 13.57 -21.88
C ALA A 293 -11.86 14.52 -21.18
N SER A 294 -11.37 14.11 -20.01
CA SER A 294 -10.28 14.80 -19.31
C SER A 294 -9.34 13.78 -18.64
N LYS A 295 -8.08 14.17 -18.49
CA LYS A 295 -7.04 13.38 -17.82
C LYS A 295 -6.04 14.31 -17.16
N LYS A 296 -5.57 13.96 -15.96
CA LYS A 296 -4.39 14.60 -15.35
C LYS A 296 -3.15 13.90 -15.88
N ILE A 297 -2.13 14.68 -16.25
CA ILE A 297 -0.86 14.16 -16.75
C ILE A 297 0.30 14.85 -16.03
N ALA A 298 1.33 14.07 -15.71
CA ALA A 298 2.55 14.56 -15.11
C ALA A 298 3.65 14.59 -16.18
N ILE A 299 4.21 15.77 -16.44
CA ILE A 299 5.27 15.94 -17.42
C ILE A 299 6.58 16.07 -16.66
N SER A 300 7.42 15.05 -16.75
CA SER A 300 8.75 14.98 -16.11
C SER A 300 9.91 14.93 -17.11
N GLY A 301 9.61 14.71 -18.41
CA GLY A 301 10.61 14.50 -19.48
C GLY A 301 10.93 13.03 -19.78
N SER A 302 10.43 12.09 -18.97
CA SER A 302 10.57 10.65 -19.18
C SER A 302 9.41 10.06 -20.00
N GLU A 303 8.17 10.32 -19.57
CA GLU A 303 6.95 9.95 -20.29
C GLU A 303 6.56 11.05 -21.30
N THR A 304 6.34 10.66 -22.55
CA THR A 304 5.97 11.58 -23.63
C THR A 304 4.71 11.18 -24.37
N ILE A 305 4.04 10.09 -23.97
CA ILE A 305 2.83 9.58 -24.65
C ILE A 305 1.73 9.39 -23.61
N PHE A 306 0.65 10.17 -23.73
CA PHE A 306 -0.48 10.11 -22.82
C PHE A 306 -1.74 9.62 -23.55
N LYS A 307 -2.31 8.51 -23.08
CA LYS A 307 -3.56 7.96 -23.61
C LYS A 307 -4.77 8.56 -22.88
N ILE A 308 -5.80 8.94 -23.62
CA ILE A 308 -7.08 9.43 -23.13
C ILE A 308 -8.24 8.78 -23.88
N TYR A 309 -9.27 8.34 -23.16
CA TYR A 309 -10.38 7.54 -23.67
C TYR A 309 -11.68 8.34 -23.59
N LEU A 310 -12.39 8.51 -24.71
CA LEU A 310 -13.61 9.32 -24.78
C LEU A 310 -14.79 8.72 -24.00
N HIS A 311 -14.89 7.39 -23.97
CA HIS A 311 -16.05 6.69 -23.42
C HIS A 311 -15.72 5.80 -22.22
N ASN A 312 -14.51 5.92 -21.66
CA ASN A 312 -14.05 5.17 -20.49
C ASN A 312 -13.35 6.12 -19.49
N PRO A 313 -14.10 6.94 -18.74
CA PRO A 313 -13.53 7.93 -17.82
C PRO A 313 -12.65 7.30 -16.74
N ASP A 314 -12.97 6.08 -16.29
CA ASP A 314 -12.19 5.34 -15.29
C ASP A 314 -10.76 5.02 -15.78
N LEU A 315 -10.54 4.93 -17.09
CA LEU A 315 -9.20 4.74 -17.68
C LEU A 315 -8.41 6.06 -17.79
N ASN A 316 -9.05 7.20 -17.54
CA ASN A 316 -8.42 8.51 -17.60
C ASN A 316 -7.98 9.02 -16.22
N SER A 317 -8.40 8.40 -15.12
CA SER A 317 -8.01 8.78 -13.77
C SER A 317 -8.05 7.58 -12.83
N GLU A 318 -6.95 7.31 -12.13
CA GLU A 318 -6.92 6.36 -11.01
C GLU A 318 -7.41 6.97 -9.68
N TYR A 319 -7.71 8.27 -9.69
CA TYR A 319 -8.03 9.05 -8.51
C TYR A 319 -9.49 9.50 -8.58
N LEU A 320 -10.17 9.42 -7.44
CA LEU A 320 -11.49 9.99 -7.23
C LEU A 320 -11.38 11.53 -7.19
N ASN A 321 -12.42 12.21 -7.63
CA ASN A 321 -12.53 13.65 -7.49
C ASN A 321 -13.96 14.00 -7.12
N CYS A 322 -14.15 14.55 -5.92
CA CYS A 322 -15.47 14.96 -5.44
C CYS A 322 -15.88 16.33 -5.98
N ASN A 323 -14.93 17.09 -6.54
CA ASN A 323 -15.05 18.52 -6.85
C ASN A 323 -15.60 19.32 -5.66
N CYS A 324 -15.09 18.97 -4.47
CA CYS A 324 -15.60 19.42 -3.19
C CYS A 324 -14.49 19.96 -2.29
N VAL A 325 -14.89 20.85 -1.39
CA VAL A 325 -14.05 21.50 -0.38
C VAL A 325 -14.68 21.27 0.97
N ALA A 326 -13.91 20.79 1.95
CA ALA A 326 -14.33 20.78 3.33
C ALA A 326 -13.64 21.88 4.12
N PHE A 327 -14.39 22.55 4.98
CA PHE A 327 -13.84 23.45 5.97
C PHE A 327 -13.82 22.73 7.31
N ARG A 328 -12.72 22.88 8.05
CA ARG A 328 -12.65 22.44 9.43
C ARG A 328 -12.28 23.58 10.35
N LEU A 329 -12.95 23.63 11.49
CA LEU A 329 -12.67 24.58 12.56
C LEU A 329 -12.16 23.79 13.77
N ASP A 330 -10.87 23.94 14.05
CA ASP A 330 -10.17 23.25 15.12
C ASP A 330 -10.35 24.06 16.44
N ASP A 331 -9.96 23.51 17.59
CA ASP A 331 -10.01 24.16 18.92
C ASP A 331 -11.37 24.58 19.48
N ILE A 332 -12.48 23.89 19.15
CA ILE A 332 -13.78 24.17 19.78
C ILE A 332 -13.77 23.75 21.25
N GLN A 333 -14.08 24.70 22.12
CA GLN A 333 -14.12 24.52 23.58
C GLN A 333 -14.93 25.62 24.27
N ASP A 334 -15.31 25.40 25.52
CA ASP A 334 -16.12 26.32 26.31
C ASP A 334 -15.35 27.58 26.73
N TYR A 335 -16.05 28.71 26.85
CA TYR A 335 -15.59 29.99 27.41
C TYR A 335 -14.36 30.63 26.74
N PHE A 336 -13.82 30.01 25.69
CA PHE A 336 -12.62 30.44 24.98
C PHE A 336 -12.97 31.09 23.65
N LEU A 337 -12.78 32.40 23.50
CA LEU A 337 -13.08 33.10 22.25
C LEU A 337 -14.49 32.77 21.68
N ASN A 338 -15.46 32.52 22.57
CA ASN A 338 -16.75 31.96 22.20
C ASN A 338 -17.57 32.87 21.28
N GLY A 339 -17.31 34.18 21.25
CA GLY A 339 -17.87 35.08 20.26
C GLY A 339 -17.42 34.74 18.84
N ALA A 340 -16.12 34.46 18.66
CA ALA A 340 -15.57 34.11 17.35
C ALA A 340 -16.06 32.72 16.91
N GLN A 341 -16.05 31.73 17.80
CA GLN A 341 -16.61 30.40 17.51
C GLN A 341 -18.09 30.49 17.06
N THR A 342 -18.90 31.28 17.77
CA THR A 342 -20.32 31.51 17.45
C THR A 342 -20.50 32.16 16.08
N ASP A 343 -19.76 33.23 15.79
CA ASP A 343 -19.90 33.96 14.52
C ASP A 343 -19.44 33.12 13.32
N ILE A 344 -18.45 32.24 13.48
CA ILE A 344 -18.07 31.29 12.42
C ILE A 344 -19.20 30.28 12.15
N LEU A 345 -19.73 29.62 13.20
CA LEU A 345 -20.85 28.68 13.08
C LEU A 345 -22.05 29.34 12.40
N ASN A 346 -22.45 30.53 12.87
CA ASN A 346 -23.54 31.31 12.27
C ASN A 346 -23.25 31.68 10.81
N THR A 347 -22.00 31.98 10.45
CA THR A 347 -21.63 32.30 9.06
C THR A 347 -21.83 31.08 8.16
N PHE A 348 -21.40 29.89 8.57
CA PHE A 348 -21.60 28.66 7.79
C PHE A 348 -23.09 28.30 7.68
N GLU A 349 -23.84 28.40 8.77
CA GLU A 349 -25.29 28.17 8.81
C GLU A 349 -26.04 29.16 7.90
N GLN A 350 -25.78 30.47 8.02
CA GLN A 350 -26.40 31.50 7.17
C GLN A 350 -26.04 31.33 5.69
N LYS A 351 -24.81 30.88 5.42
CA LYS A 351 -24.39 30.54 4.07
C LYS A 351 -24.95 29.18 3.64
N GLN A 352 -25.55 28.35 4.50
CA GLN A 352 -25.95 26.97 4.20
C GLN A 352 -24.77 26.11 3.70
N ALA A 353 -23.57 26.35 4.24
CA ALA A 353 -22.34 25.68 3.84
C ALA A 353 -21.97 24.67 4.93
N SER A 354 -21.63 23.44 4.56
CA SER A 354 -21.26 22.40 5.51
C SER A 354 -19.95 22.73 6.26
N LEU A 355 -19.83 22.25 7.49
CA LEU A 355 -18.67 22.51 8.35
C LEU A 355 -18.33 21.27 9.20
N THR A 356 -17.03 20.99 9.37
CA THR A 356 -16.55 20.04 10.39
C THR A 356 -15.94 20.82 11.56
N ILE A 357 -16.29 20.47 12.80
CA ILE A 357 -15.75 21.11 14.00
C ILE A 357 -14.96 20.12 14.87
N GLY A 358 -13.73 20.48 15.26
CA GLY A 358 -12.88 19.69 16.15
C GLY A 358 -13.06 20.09 17.61
N ILE A 359 -13.63 19.21 18.44
CA ILE A 359 -13.91 19.50 19.85
C ILE A 359 -12.78 19.01 20.76
N ILE A 360 -12.27 19.90 21.61
CA ILE A 360 -11.39 19.56 22.74
C ILE A 360 -12.29 19.15 23.92
N ALA A 361 -12.43 17.85 24.14
CA ALA A 361 -13.57 17.32 24.89
C ALA A 361 -13.53 17.62 26.40
N ASN A 362 -12.36 17.69 27.04
CA ASN A 362 -12.24 17.91 28.50
C ASN A 362 -12.83 19.25 28.95
N VAL A 363 -12.79 20.25 28.08
CA VAL A 363 -13.18 21.64 28.36
C VAL A 363 -14.42 22.06 27.57
N PHE A 364 -15.27 21.09 27.22
CA PHE A 364 -16.48 21.33 26.44
C PHE A 364 -17.74 20.78 27.15
N GLY A 365 -18.85 21.49 27.10
CA GLY A 365 -20.17 21.01 27.54
C GLY A 365 -20.95 21.91 28.50
N ASP A 366 -20.33 22.97 29.01
CA ASP A 366 -20.89 23.88 30.01
C ASP A 366 -21.11 25.31 29.47
N ASP A 367 -20.54 25.70 28.31
CA ASP A 367 -20.71 27.06 27.78
C ASP A 367 -22.17 27.32 27.35
N PRO A 368 -22.85 28.33 27.91
CA PRO A 368 -24.28 28.59 27.68
C PRO A 368 -24.58 29.18 26.30
N LYS A 369 -23.56 29.54 25.50
CA LYS A 369 -23.71 30.03 24.13
C LYS A 369 -23.37 28.95 23.11
N ILE A 370 -22.19 28.34 23.24
CA ILE A 370 -21.65 27.42 22.22
C ILE A 370 -22.38 26.07 22.23
N VAL A 371 -22.62 25.50 23.40
CA VAL A 371 -23.23 24.16 23.49
C VAL A 371 -24.67 24.16 22.95
N PRO A 372 -25.56 25.11 23.33
CA PRO A 372 -26.89 25.18 22.72
C PRO A 372 -26.86 25.45 21.22
N LEU A 373 -25.93 26.29 20.74
CA LEU A 373 -25.78 26.60 19.32
C LEU A 373 -25.43 25.34 18.51
N ILE A 374 -24.41 24.58 18.93
CA ILE A 374 -24.02 23.34 18.25
C ILE A 374 -25.17 22.30 18.31
N LYS A 375 -25.87 22.18 19.44
CA LYS A 375 -27.05 21.30 19.54
C LYS A 375 -28.19 21.71 18.62
N GLY A 376 -28.36 23.02 18.39
CA GLY A 376 -29.33 23.56 17.44
C GLY A 376 -28.94 23.22 16.02
N ALA A 377 -27.70 23.53 15.64
CA ALA A 377 -27.13 23.24 14.32
C ALA A 377 -27.21 21.75 13.96
N LEU A 378 -26.87 20.84 14.89
CA LEU A 378 -26.97 19.38 14.68
C LEU A 378 -28.40 18.88 14.42
N LYS A 379 -29.42 19.69 14.69
CA LYS A 379 -30.83 19.37 14.44
C LYS A 379 -31.41 20.09 13.23
N ASP A 380 -30.68 21.03 12.64
CA ASP A 380 -31.13 21.74 11.44
C ASP A 380 -30.85 20.88 10.21
N GLU A 381 -31.91 20.45 9.52
CA GLU A 381 -31.81 19.66 8.29
C GLU A 381 -31.20 20.46 7.10
N ASN A 382 -31.03 21.78 7.24
CA ASN A 382 -30.46 22.65 6.20
C ASN A 382 -28.99 23.00 6.42
N PHE A 383 -28.37 22.52 7.50
CA PHE A 383 -26.99 22.81 7.84
C PHE A 383 -26.25 21.52 8.24
N ASP A 384 -25.43 21.01 7.32
CA ASP A 384 -24.61 19.83 7.56
C ASP A 384 -23.41 20.18 8.45
N LEU A 385 -23.53 19.88 9.74
CA LEU A 385 -22.48 20.04 10.74
C LEU A 385 -21.93 18.68 11.18
N GLU A 386 -20.63 18.45 10.97
CA GLU A 386 -19.92 17.27 11.46
C GLU A 386 -19.15 17.60 12.74
N VAL A 387 -19.25 16.74 13.76
CA VAL A 387 -18.45 16.82 14.99
C VAL A 387 -17.29 15.83 14.93
N ALA A 388 -16.08 16.36 14.90
CA ALA A 388 -14.84 15.59 14.97
C ALA A 388 -14.28 15.56 16.40
N ASN A 389 -13.59 14.47 16.72
CA ASN A 389 -12.81 14.37 17.95
C ASN A 389 -11.47 15.11 17.76
N HIS A 390 -11.16 16.04 18.66
CA HIS A 390 -9.89 16.79 18.67
C HIS A 390 -9.11 16.56 19.98
N SER A 391 -9.14 15.33 20.47
CA SER A 391 -8.58 14.82 21.75
C SER A 391 -9.25 15.38 23.03
N TRP A 392 -8.83 14.84 24.17
CA TRP A 392 -9.35 15.20 25.48
C TRP A 392 -8.86 16.58 25.89
N THR A 393 -7.54 16.78 25.87
CA THR A 393 -6.89 17.98 26.42
C THR A 393 -6.04 18.74 25.40
N HIS A 394 -6.20 18.47 24.11
CA HIS A 394 -5.35 19.03 23.05
C HIS A 394 -3.86 18.66 23.26
N ARG A 395 -3.59 17.47 23.82
CA ARG A 395 -2.22 16.95 23.96
C ARG A 395 -1.82 16.28 22.66
N VAL A 396 -0.58 16.52 22.24
CA VAL A 396 -0.02 15.87 21.05
C VAL A 396 -0.02 14.35 21.25
N MET A 397 -0.68 13.62 20.34
CA MET A 397 -0.90 12.17 20.51
C MET A 397 0.42 11.39 20.57
N THR A 398 1.41 11.79 19.79
CA THR A 398 2.74 11.15 19.73
C THR A 398 3.55 11.31 21.03
N ALA A 399 3.16 12.22 21.92
CA ALA A 399 3.75 12.39 23.25
C ALA A 399 3.09 11.50 24.32
N LEU A 400 2.07 10.72 23.95
CA LEU A 400 1.33 9.83 24.84
C LEU A 400 1.67 8.38 24.57
N THR A 401 1.74 7.57 25.62
CA THR A 401 1.76 6.11 25.50
C THR A 401 0.46 5.60 24.86
N LYS A 402 0.50 4.41 24.24
CA LYS A 402 -0.68 3.79 23.62
C LYS A 402 -1.90 3.74 24.55
N ASP A 403 -1.71 3.39 25.82
CA ASP A 403 -2.81 3.30 26.79
C ASP A 403 -3.37 4.68 27.16
N GLN A 404 -2.50 5.69 27.26
CA GLN A 404 -2.93 7.08 27.46
C GLN A 404 -3.69 7.61 26.24
N GLN A 405 -3.24 7.32 25.01
CA GLN A 405 -3.99 7.66 23.81
C GLN A 405 -5.37 6.98 23.82
N ALA A 406 -5.45 5.70 24.20
CA ALA A 406 -6.72 4.97 24.22
C ALA A 406 -7.71 5.52 25.25
N ASP A 407 -7.22 5.89 26.44
CA ASP A 407 -7.99 6.56 27.49
C ASP A 407 -8.48 7.95 27.03
N ASP A 408 -7.63 8.71 26.35
CA ASP A 408 -7.96 10.02 25.77
C ASP A 408 -9.12 9.92 24.76
N PHE A 409 -9.03 8.98 23.80
CA PHE A 409 -10.11 8.71 22.84
C PHE A 409 -11.41 8.30 23.53
N ALA A 410 -11.34 7.40 24.52
CA ALA A 410 -12.51 6.90 25.23
C ALA A 410 -13.24 8.02 26.00
N LYS A 411 -12.48 8.85 26.75
CA LYS A 411 -13.03 9.99 27.49
C LYS A 411 -13.63 11.04 26.55
N SER A 412 -12.91 11.35 25.47
CA SER A 412 -13.34 12.35 24.50
C SER A 412 -14.64 11.95 23.81
N ASN A 413 -14.70 10.74 23.26
CA ASN A 413 -15.89 10.22 22.61
C ASN A 413 -17.08 10.15 23.57
N LYS A 414 -16.83 9.69 24.81
CA LYS A 414 -17.88 9.66 25.84
C LYS A 414 -18.43 11.06 26.13
N LYS A 415 -17.56 12.04 26.37
CA LYS A 415 -18.00 13.40 26.72
C LYS A 415 -18.72 14.08 25.56
N ILE A 416 -18.23 13.94 24.32
CA ILE A 416 -18.93 14.46 23.13
C ILE A 416 -20.31 13.82 23.00
N HIS A 417 -20.41 12.50 23.15
CA HIS A 417 -21.70 11.79 23.10
C HIS A 417 -22.64 12.22 24.23
N ASP A 418 -22.17 12.29 25.47
CA ASP A 418 -22.98 12.68 26.62
C ASP A 418 -23.52 14.12 26.48
N VAL A 419 -22.74 15.02 25.89
CA VAL A 419 -23.14 16.42 25.69
C VAL A 419 -24.03 16.56 24.46
N LEU A 420 -23.61 16.07 23.29
CA LEU A 420 -24.22 16.38 21.99
C LEU A 420 -25.07 15.25 21.40
N GLY A 421 -24.94 14.02 21.92
CA GLY A 421 -25.61 12.83 21.36
C GLY A 421 -24.97 12.29 20.08
N VAL A 422 -23.75 12.73 19.74
CA VAL A 422 -23.02 12.34 18.52
C VAL A 422 -21.82 11.47 18.89
N THR A 423 -21.55 10.45 18.08
CA THR A 423 -20.30 9.67 18.15
C THR A 423 -19.40 10.09 16.99
N PRO A 424 -18.24 10.71 17.24
CA PRO A 424 -17.34 11.15 16.17
C PRO A 424 -16.81 9.98 15.32
N THR A 425 -16.76 10.16 14.01
CA THR A 425 -16.10 9.25 13.05
C THR A 425 -14.86 9.86 12.39
N THR A 426 -14.70 11.17 12.52
CA THR A 426 -13.53 11.94 12.07
C THR A 426 -12.66 12.33 13.27
N PHE A 427 -11.35 12.08 13.14
CA PHE A 427 -10.36 12.53 14.11
C PHE A 427 -9.49 13.63 13.50
N ILE A 428 -9.34 14.73 14.23
CA ILE A 428 -8.40 15.80 13.91
C ILE A 428 -7.31 15.72 14.98
N PRO A 429 -6.08 15.28 14.66
CA PRO A 429 -5.02 15.18 15.66
C PRO A 429 -4.55 16.56 16.12
N PRO A 430 -4.39 16.81 17.44
CA PRO A 430 -3.73 18.01 17.94
C PRO A 430 -2.36 18.22 17.32
N GLU A 431 -2.06 19.47 16.96
CA GLU A 431 -0.86 19.85 16.19
C GLU A 431 -0.66 19.10 14.86
N ASN A 432 -1.71 18.44 14.36
CA ASN A 432 -1.69 17.57 13.17
C ASN A 432 -0.80 16.32 13.31
N LEU A 433 -0.32 15.99 14.51
CA LEU A 433 0.63 14.89 14.75
C LEU A 433 -0.05 13.64 15.29
N TYR A 434 0.26 12.50 14.68
CA TYR A 434 -0.26 11.18 15.05
C TYR A 434 0.78 10.09 14.71
N ASP A 435 0.61 8.91 15.28
CA ASP A 435 1.45 7.74 15.01
C ASP A 435 0.61 6.47 14.73
N ASP A 436 1.29 5.35 14.53
CA ASP A 436 0.64 4.06 14.28
C ASP A 436 -0.24 3.58 15.44
N ASN A 437 0.08 3.99 16.68
CA ASN A 437 -0.78 3.70 17.84
C ASN A 437 -2.09 4.47 17.72
N THR A 438 -2.03 5.76 17.35
CA THR A 438 -3.21 6.60 17.10
C THR A 438 -4.10 5.95 16.04
N ILE A 439 -3.53 5.53 14.91
CA ILE A 439 -4.28 4.87 13.82
C ILE A 439 -4.91 3.55 14.28
N ALA A 440 -4.20 2.74 15.07
CA ALA A 440 -4.75 1.50 15.62
C ALA A 440 -5.93 1.74 16.57
N ILE A 441 -5.84 2.78 17.41
CA ILE A 441 -6.92 3.18 18.34
C ILE A 441 -8.13 3.71 17.57
N MET A 442 -7.91 4.54 16.55
CA MET A 442 -8.96 5.04 15.67
C MET A 442 -9.76 3.89 15.03
N LYS A 443 -9.06 2.91 14.45
CA LYS A 443 -9.69 1.72 13.85
C LYS A 443 -10.53 0.94 14.88
N LYS A 444 -10.01 0.76 16.09
CA LYS A 444 -10.74 0.09 17.19
C LYS A 444 -12.01 0.84 17.62
N ASN A 445 -12.03 2.16 17.45
CA ASN A 445 -13.14 3.03 17.83
C ASN A 445 -14.01 3.45 16.63
N ASN A 446 -13.96 2.70 15.51
CA ASN A 446 -14.76 2.92 14.30
C ASN A 446 -14.62 4.31 13.66
N PHE A 447 -13.46 4.96 13.83
CA PHE A 447 -13.16 6.15 13.04
C PHE A 447 -12.89 5.76 11.60
N THR A 448 -13.44 6.57 10.68
CA THR A 448 -13.35 6.37 9.23
C THR A 448 -12.53 7.45 8.54
N GLN A 449 -12.26 8.58 9.20
CA GLN A 449 -11.47 9.67 8.66
C GLN A 449 -10.45 10.19 9.70
N ILE A 450 -9.24 10.50 9.23
CA ILE A 450 -8.27 11.36 9.91
C ILE A 450 -7.98 12.59 9.05
N SER A 451 -7.94 13.76 9.67
CA SER A 451 -7.63 15.02 8.99
C SER A 451 -6.51 15.75 9.70
N SER A 452 -5.26 15.51 9.27
CA SER A 452 -4.06 16.25 9.71
C SER A 452 -3.77 17.43 8.77
N HIS A 453 -2.53 17.90 8.65
CA HIS A 453 -2.13 18.96 7.70
C HIS A 453 -0.99 18.44 6.81
N THR A 454 -0.91 18.90 5.57
CA THR A 454 0.08 18.41 4.58
C THR A 454 1.54 18.69 4.97
N SER A 455 1.76 19.61 5.91
CA SER A 455 3.08 19.85 6.52
C SER A 455 3.58 18.69 7.39
N THR A 456 2.71 17.80 7.82
CA THR A 456 3.05 16.66 8.70
C THR A 456 3.15 15.33 7.97
N GLY A 457 2.86 15.31 6.67
CA GLY A 457 2.94 14.11 5.85
C GLY A 457 2.45 14.35 4.43
N GLN A 458 2.85 13.48 3.50
CA GLN A 458 2.39 13.59 2.12
C GLN A 458 0.88 13.36 2.03
N PRO A 459 0.14 14.20 1.29
CA PRO A 459 -1.29 13.98 1.09
C PRO A 459 -1.48 12.75 0.19
N PRO A 460 -2.32 11.78 0.57
CA PRO A 460 -2.63 10.69 -0.33
C PRO A 460 -3.61 11.17 -1.40
N PRO A 461 -3.42 10.74 -2.66
CA PRO A 461 -4.47 10.89 -3.68
C PRO A 461 -5.77 10.24 -3.20
N PHE A 462 -6.92 10.84 -3.51
CA PHE A 462 -8.20 10.30 -3.09
C PHE A 462 -8.47 8.97 -3.80
N LYS A 463 -8.34 7.89 -3.04
CA LYS A 463 -8.67 6.53 -3.43
C LYS A 463 -9.57 5.94 -2.36
N LYS A 464 -10.41 4.99 -2.77
CA LYS A 464 -11.22 4.24 -1.83
C LYS A 464 -10.34 3.61 -0.75
N SER A 465 -10.69 3.86 0.50
CA SER A 465 -9.95 3.42 1.68
C SER A 465 -10.92 3.07 2.80
N THR A 466 -10.47 2.20 3.70
CA THR A 466 -11.22 1.90 4.92
C THR A 466 -10.99 2.92 6.03
N LEU A 467 -9.88 3.66 5.95
CA LEU A 467 -9.59 4.83 6.75
C LEU A 467 -9.09 5.93 5.81
N TYR A 468 -9.86 7.00 5.70
CA TYR A 468 -9.53 8.12 4.84
C TYR A 468 -8.58 9.08 5.51
N TYR A 469 -7.60 9.54 4.75
CA TYR A 469 -6.67 10.58 5.15
C TYR A 469 -7.00 11.81 4.31
N PHE A 470 -7.62 12.80 4.94
CA PHE A 470 -8.00 14.06 4.31
C PHE A 470 -7.27 15.23 4.96
N PRO A 471 -5.94 15.34 4.79
CA PRO A 471 -5.19 16.44 5.39
C PRO A 471 -5.64 17.80 4.82
N ALA A 472 -5.64 18.81 5.67
CA ALA A 472 -5.77 20.20 5.28
C ALA A 472 -4.60 20.59 4.37
N ALA A 473 -4.93 20.87 3.11
CA ALA A 473 -3.98 21.28 2.07
C ALA A 473 -3.77 22.80 2.04
N THR A 474 -4.68 23.54 2.67
CA THR A 474 -4.55 24.99 2.87
C THR A 474 -5.24 25.40 4.19
N GLN A 475 -5.05 26.65 4.58
CA GLN A 475 -5.52 27.19 5.84
C GLN A 475 -5.82 28.68 5.72
N THR A 476 -6.78 29.20 6.49
CA THR A 476 -7.14 30.62 6.45
C THR A 476 -6.09 31.52 7.09
N SER A 477 -5.26 30.98 8.00
CA SER A 477 -4.12 31.68 8.60
C SER A 477 -2.94 30.77 8.85
N ILE A 478 -1.75 31.35 8.97
CA ILE A 478 -0.52 30.66 9.34
C ILE A 478 -0.11 31.14 10.74
N LEU A 479 0.15 30.22 11.67
CA LEU A 479 0.66 30.56 13.00
C LEU A 479 2.12 31.05 12.89
N ASP A 480 2.35 32.31 13.25
CA ASP A 480 3.69 32.83 13.52
C ASP A 480 4.08 32.44 14.95
N ARG A 481 5.00 31.48 15.07
CA ARG A 481 5.46 30.97 16.36
C ARG A 481 6.36 31.95 17.12
N GLN A 482 6.96 32.94 16.45
CA GLN A 482 7.80 33.94 17.13
C GLN A 482 6.93 35.00 17.79
N GLU A 483 5.89 35.44 17.08
CA GLU A 483 4.96 36.47 17.56
C GLU A 483 3.74 35.89 18.29
N ALA A 484 3.63 34.57 18.37
CA ALA A 484 2.49 33.83 18.90
C ALA A 484 1.13 34.31 18.31
N SER A 485 1.13 34.66 17.03
CA SER A 485 -0.04 35.24 16.35
C SER A 485 -0.33 34.57 15.02
N TRP A 486 -1.60 34.33 14.75
CA TRP A 486 -2.13 33.86 13.48
C TRP A 486 -2.15 34.97 12.43
N LYS A 487 -1.45 34.74 11.32
CA LYS A 487 -1.38 35.65 10.17
C LYS A 487 -2.37 35.20 9.11
N VAL A 488 -3.45 35.97 8.96
CA VAL A 488 -4.51 35.70 7.97
C VAL A 488 -3.94 35.74 6.56
N GLN A 489 -4.29 34.71 5.78
CA GLN A 489 -3.91 34.60 4.39
C GLN A 489 -4.92 35.34 3.49
N PRO A 490 -4.46 35.99 2.41
CA PRO A 490 -5.36 36.51 1.39
C PRO A 490 -6.25 35.41 0.81
N ILE A 491 -7.52 35.74 0.54
CA ILE A 491 -8.51 34.80 -0.02
C ILE A 491 -7.99 34.11 -1.28
N ASP A 492 -7.30 34.84 -2.16
CA ASP A 492 -6.80 34.29 -3.42
C ASP A 492 -5.70 33.24 -3.18
N LYS A 493 -4.91 33.38 -2.10
CA LYS A 493 -3.92 32.37 -1.70
C LYS A 493 -4.59 31.10 -1.16
N VAL A 494 -5.69 31.25 -0.41
CA VAL A 494 -6.47 30.10 0.06
C VAL A 494 -7.11 29.37 -1.13
N LEU A 495 -7.67 30.12 -2.10
CA LEU A 495 -8.24 29.56 -3.32
C LEU A 495 -7.20 28.88 -4.22
N ASP A 496 -5.98 29.41 -4.31
CA ASP A 496 -4.87 28.76 -5.01
C ASP A 496 -4.58 27.38 -4.39
N GLY A 497 -4.48 27.30 -3.06
CA GLY A 497 -4.30 26.03 -2.35
C GLY A 497 -5.47 25.05 -2.52
N ILE A 498 -6.72 25.54 -2.54
CA ILE A 498 -7.90 24.72 -2.85
C ILE A 498 -7.81 24.14 -4.26
N ASN A 499 -7.52 24.98 -5.26
CA ASN A 499 -7.43 24.56 -6.66
C ASN A 499 -6.29 23.56 -6.86
N GLU A 500 -5.13 23.80 -6.24
CA GLU A 500 -4.00 22.88 -6.27
C GLU A 500 -4.34 21.54 -5.62
N SER A 501 -5.01 21.54 -4.47
CA SER A 501 -5.43 20.31 -3.79
C SER A 501 -6.45 19.51 -4.61
N LEU A 502 -7.47 20.17 -5.17
CA LEU A 502 -8.42 19.52 -6.08
C LEU A 502 -7.71 18.94 -7.31
N PHE A 503 -6.74 19.69 -7.82
CA PHE A 503 -5.96 19.33 -8.98
C PHE A 503 -4.97 18.18 -8.71
N ASN A 504 -4.40 18.07 -7.52
CA ASN A 504 -3.45 17.00 -7.20
C ASN A 504 -4.12 15.79 -6.54
N TYR A 505 -5.08 16.01 -5.65
CA TYR A 505 -5.61 14.99 -4.74
C TYR A 505 -7.11 14.71 -4.90
N GLY A 506 -7.86 15.56 -5.61
CA GLY A 506 -9.28 15.34 -5.94
C GLY A 506 -10.29 15.86 -4.91
N TYR A 507 -9.81 16.50 -3.84
CA TYR A 507 -10.58 17.18 -2.80
C TYR A 507 -9.72 18.32 -2.23
N ALA A 508 -10.31 19.17 -1.40
CA ALA A 508 -9.55 20.11 -0.58
C ALA A 508 -10.13 20.16 0.83
N VAL A 509 -9.24 20.27 1.82
CA VAL A 509 -9.62 20.59 3.21
C VAL A 509 -8.95 21.91 3.58
N VAL A 510 -9.73 22.83 4.16
CA VAL A 510 -9.30 24.16 4.63
C VAL A 510 -9.35 24.17 6.15
N MET A 511 -8.21 24.37 6.80
CA MET A 511 -8.10 24.46 8.25
C MET A 511 -8.29 25.91 8.75
N MET A 512 -9.01 26.06 9.86
CA MET A 512 -9.30 27.33 10.53
C MET A 512 -9.26 27.16 12.05
N HIS A 513 -8.99 28.26 12.78
CA HIS A 513 -9.04 28.32 14.25
C HIS A 513 -9.79 29.58 14.73
N PRO A 514 -10.44 29.54 15.92
CA PRO A 514 -11.17 30.69 16.48
C PRO A 514 -10.31 31.94 16.70
N HIS A 515 -9.02 31.75 16.95
CA HIS A 515 -8.01 32.81 17.09
C HIS A 515 -8.02 33.77 15.91
N GLU A 516 -8.13 33.23 14.70
CA GLU A 516 -8.06 33.97 13.44
C GLU A 516 -9.21 34.96 13.29
N PHE A 517 -10.32 34.74 13.99
CA PHE A 517 -11.53 35.55 13.94
C PHE A 517 -11.71 36.42 15.20
N SER A 518 -10.66 36.50 16.02
CA SER A 518 -10.63 37.28 17.26
C SER A 518 -9.68 38.46 17.15
N THR A 519 -9.92 39.54 17.88
CA THR A 519 -8.99 40.66 17.95
C THR A 519 -7.76 40.28 18.79
N TYR A 520 -6.57 40.67 18.33
CA TYR A 520 -5.30 40.41 19.00
C TYR A 520 -4.73 41.73 19.54
N SER A 521 -4.46 41.80 20.84
CA SER A 521 -3.86 42.97 21.49
C SER A 521 -3.01 42.54 22.69
N ASP A 522 -1.91 43.24 22.94
CA ASP A 522 -1.01 43.00 24.07
C ASP A 522 -0.47 41.56 24.16
N GLY A 523 -0.23 40.94 23.01
CA GLY A 523 0.32 39.58 22.92
C GLY A 523 -0.68 38.45 23.22
N VAL A 524 -1.98 38.77 23.34
CA VAL A 524 -3.03 37.79 23.65
C VAL A 524 -4.28 37.99 22.80
N TYR A 525 -5.01 36.90 22.54
CA TYR A 525 -6.30 36.95 21.86
C TYR A 525 -7.40 37.35 22.83
N GLN A 526 -8.17 38.36 22.43
CA GLN A 526 -9.31 38.85 23.19
C GLN A 526 -10.57 38.11 22.74
N ASN A 527 -11.50 37.84 23.67
CA ASN A 527 -12.83 37.33 23.33
C ASN A 527 -13.71 38.44 22.73
N LYS A 528 -13.26 39.01 21.62
CA LYS A 528 -13.91 40.05 20.84
C LYS A 528 -13.71 39.69 19.37
N VAL A 529 -14.81 39.59 18.65
CA VAL A 529 -14.81 39.17 17.25
C VAL A 529 -14.16 40.23 16.36
N ASN A 530 -13.29 39.77 15.45
CA ASN A 530 -12.81 40.55 14.33
C ASN A 530 -13.77 40.39 13.14
N GLN A 531 -14.75 41.30 13.05
CA GLN A 531 -15.81 41.25 12.03
C GLN A 531 -15.27 41.29 10.59
N THR A 532 -14.13 41.94 10.35
CA THR A 532 -13.49 41.95 9.03
C THR A 532 -13.11 40.54 8.58
N HIS A 533 -12.56 39.73 9.49
CA HIS A 533 -12.14 38.37 9.17
C HIS A 533 -13.35 37.44 8.98
N VAL A 534 -14.41 37.62 9.77
CA VAL A 534 -15.69 36.89 9.58
C VAL A 534 -16.30 37.21 8.21
N GLN A 535 -16.31 38.48 7.80
CA GLN A 535 -16.76 38.88 6.47
C GLN A 535 -15.90 38.27 5.36
N GLN A 536 -14.58 38.22 5.54
CA GLN A 536 -13.67 37.57 4.60
C GLN A 536 -13.93 36.07 4.47
N LEU A 537 -14.27 35.37 5.55
CA LEU A 537 -14.70 33.97 5.52
C LEU A 537 -15.99 33.80 4.70
N GLY A 538 -16.98 34.65 4.93
CA GLY A 538 -18.21 34.66 4.12
C GLY A 538 -17.93 34.84 2.63
N LEU A 539 -17.02 35.76 2.28
CA LEU A 539 -16.58 35.98 0.89
C LEU A 539 -15.81 34.79 0.31
N LEU A 540 -14.98 34.11 1.12
CA LEU A 540 -14.28 32.90 0.70
C LEU A 540 -15.27 31.78 0.36
N ILE A 541 -16.27 31.55 1.22
CA ILE A 541 -17.35 30.58 0.98
C ILE A 541 -18.08 30.88 -0.34
N ASP A 542 -18.43 32.15 -0.57
CA ASP A 542 -19.09 32.58 -1.81
C ASP A 542 -18.20 32.36 -3.05
N LYS A 543 -16.90 32.66 -2.95
CA LYS A 543 -15.95 32.42 -4.04
C LYS A 543 -15.72 30.93 -4.33
N VAL A 544 -15.69 30.07 -3.31
CA VAL A 544 -15.59 28.61 -3.50
C VAL A 544 -16.81 28.12 -4.30
N ARG A 545 -18.01 28.55 -3.92
CA ARG A 545 -19.24 28.16 -4.63
C ARG A 545 -19.35 28.75 -6.03
N SER A 546 -18.91 29.98 -6.25
CA SER A 546 -18.95 30.58 -7.58
C SER A 546 -18.03 29.87 -8.58
N GLN A 547 -17.04 29.11 -8.11
CA GLN A 547 -16.24 28.19 -8.92
C GLN A 547 -16.94 26.84 -9.21
N GLY A 548 -18.18 26.65 -8.77
CA GLY A 548 -18.95 25.42 -8.94
C GLY A 548 -18.51 24.27 -8.03
N LEU A 549 -17.77 24.57 -6.96
CA LEU A 549 -17.31 23.60 -5.98
C LEU A 549 -18.39 23.34 -4.92
N LYS A 550 -18.54 22.08 -4.50
CA LYS A 550 -19.41 21.71 -3.38
C LYS A 550 -18.68 21.96 -2.07
N ILE A 551 -19.36 22.54 -1.09
CA ILE A 551 -18.84 22.60 0.27
C ILE A 551 -19.48 21.46 1.04
N VAL A 552 -18.67 20.61 1.67
CA VAL A 552 -19.09 19.37 2.36
C VAL A 552 -18.35 19.24 3.69
N THR A 553 -18.81 18.36 4.56
CA THR A 553 -18.04 17.95 5.74
C THR A 553 -16.88 17.01 5.34
N ILE A 554 -15.88 16.83 6.20
CA ILE A 554 -14.76 15.90 5.96
C ILE A 554 -15.28 14.47 5.76
N GLY A 555 -16.21 14.03 6.60
CA GLY A 555 -16.83 12.71 6.49
C GLY A 555 -17.47 12.46 5.12
N GLU A 556 -18.15 13.47 4.58
CA GLU A 556 -18.85 13.38 3.29
C GLU A 556 -17.94 13.30 2.08
N ILE A 557 -16.67 13.70 2.17
CA ILE A 557 -15.72 13.55 1.05
C ILE A 557 -15.68 12.07 0.60
N SER A 558 -15.70 11.13 1.55
CA SER A 558 -15.71 9.69 1.28
C SER A 558 -16.98 9.19 0.56
N SER A 559 -18.10 9.91 0.67
CA SER A 559 -19.35 9.52 -0.03
C SER A 559 -19.26 9.64 -1.56
N PHE A 560 -18.26 10.39 -2.07
CA PHE A 560 -18.00 10.57 -3.50
C PHE A 560 -17.18 9.43 -4.12
N GLU A 561 -17.03 8.30 -3.41
CA GLU A 561 -16.47 7.05 -3.94
C GLU A 561 -17.17 6.53 -5.21
N LYS A 562 -18.38 7.03 -5.57
CA LYS A 562 -19.01 6.91 -6.91
C LYS A 562 -20.26 7.79 -7.11
N GLN A 563 -20.24 8.70 -8.10
CA GLN A 563 -21.28 9.02 -9.13
C GLN A 563 -20.90 10.30 -9.92
N ALA A 564 -21.09 10.46 -11.24
CA ALA A 564 -21.99 9.79 -12.20
C ALA A 564 -21.42 9.74 -13.65
N PRO A 565 -21.88 8.79 -14.48
CA PRO A 565 -22.46 9.14 -15.78
C PRO A 565 -23.99 9.02 -15.74
N GLN A 566 -24.68 10.01 -16.30
CA GLN A 566 -26.13 10.00 -16.45
C GLN A 566 -26.62 9.06 -17.55
N LYS A 567 -27.76 8.45 -17.22
CA LYS A 567 -28.79 7.73 -18.01
C LYS A 567 -28.40 6.52 -18.86
N PRO A 568 -29.18 5.42 -18.76
CA PRO A 568 -28.96 4.23 -19.55
C PRO A 568 -29.40 4.44 -20.99
N GLN A 569 -28.50 4.15 -21.94
CA GLN A 569 -28.87 3.83 -23.30
C GLN A 569 -28.44 2.39 -23.61
N ALA A 570 -29.27 1.74 -24.43
CA ALA A 570 -29.53 0.32 -24.41
C ALA A 570 -28.36 -0.57 -24.87
N ASN A 571 -28.33 -1.76 -24.25
CA ASN A 571 -27.68 -2.98 -24.72
C ASN A 571 -26.19 -2.86 -25.09
N ASP A 572 -25.33 -2.87 -24.08
CA ASP A 572 -24.12 -3.69 -24.13
C ASP A 572 -23.69 -3.99 -22.69
N LYS A 573 -23.96 -5.22 -22.24
CA LYS A 573 -23.31 -5.74 -21.03
C LYS A 573 -21.79 -5.73 -21.30
N PRO A 574 -20.96 -5.09 -20.45
CA PRO A 574 -19.54 -5.42 -20.44
C PRO A 574 -19.44 -6.92 -20.19
N LYS A 575 -18.84 -7.68 -21.12
CA LYS A 575 -18.51 -9.08 -20.85
C LYS A 575 -17.64 -9.08 -19.60
N GLU A 576 -18.12 -9.74 -18.54
CA GLU A 576 -17.32 -10.04 -17.37
C GLU A 576 -15.96 -10.58 -17.82
N PRO A 577 -14.85 -10.18 -17.18
CA PRO A 577 -13.55 -10.79 -17.46
C PRO A 577 -13.69 -12.30 -17.32
N ALA A 578 -13.12 -13.05 -18.26
CA ALA A 578 -13.14 -14.50 -18.19
C ALA A 578 -12.58 -14.91 -16.82
N ASN A 579 -13.35 -15.69 -16.08
CA ASN A 579 -13.08 -15.99 -14.68
C ASN A 579 -12.91 -17.50 -14.52
N CYS A 580 -11.72 -17.97 -14.14
CA CYS A 580 -11.44 -19.39 -13.95
C CYS A 580 -12.14 -19.99 -12.72
N ASN A 581 -12.57 -19.15 -11.77
CA ASN A 581 -12.99 -19.52 -10.43
C ASN A 581 -11.94 -20.40 -9.72
N CYS A 582 -10.68 -19.97 -9.82
CA CYS A 582 -9.53 -20.74 -9.42
C CYS A 582 -8.47 -19.90 -8.70
N VAL A 583 -7.68 -20.56 -7.87
CA VAL A 583 -6.55 -19.99 -7.13
C VAL A 583 -5.31 -20.86 -7.31
N ALA A 584 -4.13 -20.26 -7.45
CA ALA A 584 -2.85 -20.96 -7.37
C ALA A 584 -2.05 -20.48 -6.16
N PHE A 585 -1.23 -21.36 -5.61
CA PHE A 585 -0.32 -21.06 -4.52
C PHE A 585 1.13 -21.13 -4.99
N ARG A 586 1.94 -20.15 -4.57
CA ARG A 586 3.35 -20.03 -4.95
C ARG A 586 4.23 -19.79 -3.73
N MET A 587 5.01 -20.78 -3.32
CA MET A 587 5.97 -20.62 -2.24
C MET A 587 7.30 -20.08 -2.75
N ASP A 588 7.76 -19.03 -2.11
CA ASP A 588 8.77 -18.12 -2.59
C ASP A 588 10.05 -18.23 -1.74
N ASN A 589 11.22 -18.19 -2.39
CA ASN A 589 12.56 -18.29 -1.76
C ASN A 589 12.95 -19.66 -1.20
N VAL A 590 12.59 -20.75 -1.90
CA VAL A 590 13.00 -22.09 -1.48
C VAL A 590 14.52 -22.28 -1.60
N GLN A 591 15.16 -22.69 -0.50
CA GLN A 591 16.61 -22.85 -0.37
C GLN A 591 17.00 -23.77 0.80
N ASP A 592 18.25 -24.23 0.82
CA ASP A 592 18.71 -25.35 1.67
C ASP A 592 18.86 -25.03 3.16
N PHE A 593 19.23 -23.81 3.54
CA PHE A 593 19.70 -23.51 4.90
C PHE A 593 18.75 -22.67 5.75
N TYR A 594 17.82 -21.96 5.12
CA TYR A 594 16.99 -20.98 5.82
C TYR A 594 15.59 -21.54 6.06
N LEU A 595 15.25 -21.84 7.32
CA LEU A 595 13.93 -22.36 7.70
C LEU A 595 13.53 -23.66 6.98
N ASN A 596 14.48 -24.58 6.73
CA ASN A 596 14.25 -25.79 5.93
C ASN A 596 13.19 -26.73 6.52
N ASP A 597 13.11 -26.88 7.85
CA ASP A 597 12.08 -27.72 8.49
C ASP A 597 10.69 -27.07 8.34
N VAL A 598 10.62 -25.74 8.34
CA VAL A 598 9.38 -24.97 8.11
C VAL A 598 8.95 -25.02 6.64
N GLN A 599 9.89 -24.89 5.70
CA GLN A 599 9.64 -25.06 4.27
C GLN A 599 9.04 -26.43 3.97
N ASN A 600 9.65 -27.47 4.53
CA ASN A 600 9.22 -28.84 4.33
C ASN A 600 7.80 -29.06 4.85
N ALA A 601 7.49 -28.59 6.06
CA ALA A 601 6.15 -28.73 6.63
C ALA A 601 5.06 -28.01 5.79
N ALA A 602 5.37 -26.82 5.27
CA ALA A 602 4.44 -26.11 4.39
C ALA A 602 4.22 -26.86 3.06
N ILE A 603 5.29 -27.35 2.42
CA ILE A 603 5.22 -28.13 1.16
C ILE A 603 4.45 -29.44 1.37
N ASP A 604 4.72 -30.15 2.47
CA ASP A 604 4.03 -31.39 2.82
C ASP A 604 2.52 -31.20 2.91
N LYS A 605 2.07 -30.06 3.45
CA LYS A 605 0.64 -29.78 3.62
C LYS A 605 -0.13 -29.71 2.30
N PHE A 606 0.46 -29.15 1.25
CA PHE A 606 -0.13 -29.19 -0.09
C PHE A 606 -0.18 -30.63 -0.65
N GLY A 607 0.86 -31.42 -0.38
CA GLY A 607 0.91 -32.84 -0.75
C GLY A 607 -0.17 -33.67 -0.05
N GLU A 608 -0.36 -33.48 1.27
CA GLU A 608 -1.40 -34.15 2.07
C GLU A 608 -2.82 -33.86 1.55
N LYS A 609 -3.08 -32.62 1.14
CA LYS A 609 -4.37 -32.20 0.60
C LYS A 609 -4.54 -32.51 -0.89
N ASN A 610 -3.50 -33.07 -1.54
CA ASN A 610 -3.46 -33.36 -2.97
C ASN A 610 -3.82 -32.14 -3.84
N VAL A 611 -3.22 -30.98 -3.52
CA VAL A 611 -3.44 -29.72 -4.25
C VAL A 611 -2.15 -29.20 -4.88
N PRO A 612 -2.20 -28.45 -6.00
CA PRO A 612 -1.01 -27.89 -6.62
C PRO A 612 -0.30 -26.82 -5.79
N LEU A 613 1.02 -26.81 -5.88
CA LEU A 613 1.89 -25.77 -5.32
C LEU A 613 3.01 -25.47 -6.33
N THR A 614 3.34 -24.19 -6.52
CA THR A 614 4.55 -23.81 -7.25
C THR A 614 5.63 -23.37 -6.26
N VAL A 615 6.82 -23.94 -6.30
CA VAL A 615 7.96 -23.50 -5.46
C VAL A 615 9.00 -22.79 -6.30
N SER A 616 9.36 -21.56 -5.93
CA SER A 616 10.39 -20.78 -6.63
C SER A 616 11.73 -20.86 -5.90
N VAL A 617 12.75 -21.35 -6.62
CA VAL A 617 14.04 -21.76 -6.05
C VAL A 617 15.12 -20.71 -6.31
N ILE A 618 15.91 -20.37 -5.29
CA ILE A 618 17.12 -19.55 -5.43
C ILE A 618 18.29 -20.48 -5.77
N GLY A 619 18.80 -20.38 -7.01
CA GLY A 619 19.72 -21.38 -7.56
C GLY A 619 21.02 -21.59 -6.78
N LYS A 620 21.64 -20.52 -6.29
CA LYS A 620 22.93 -20.57 -5.56
C LYS A 620 22.84 -21.38 -4.26
N PHE A 621 21.67 -21.42 -3.66
CA PHE A 621 21.46 -21.92 -2.29
C PHE A 621 20.59 -23.18 -2.25
N PHE A 622 20.45 -23.87 -3.37
CA PHE A 622 19.60 -25.05 -3.49
C PHE A 622 20.40 -26.29 -3.92
N GLY A 623 20.04 -27.46 -3.42
CA GLY A 623 20.55 -28.75 -3.88
C GLY A 623 21.60 -29.40 -2.99
N SER A 624 21.90 -28.83 -1.84
CA SER A 624 22.89 -29.29 -0.86
C SER A 624 22.26 -29.90 0.39
N ASP A 625 21.03 -29.48 0.75
CA ASP A 625 20.31 -30.07 1.89
C ASP A 625 19.50 -31.29 1.43
N PRO A 626 19.89 -32.52 1.83
CA PRO A 626 19.14 -33.71 1.46
C PRO A 626 17.71 -33.70 1.99
N LYS A 627 17.40 -32.99 3.09
CA LYS A 627 16.02 -32.90 3.61
C LYS A 627 15.09 -32.24 2.60
N VAL A 628 15.41 -31.02 2.19
CA VAL A 628 14.62 -30.24 1.23
C VAL A 628 14.61 -30.92 -0.15
N VAL A 629 15.77 -31.39 -0.62
CA VAL A 629 15.89 -32.01 -1.95
C VAL A 629 15.10 -33.31 -2.05
N ASN A 630 15.22 -34.21 -1.05
CA ASN A 630 14.53 -35.50 -1.10
C ASN A 630 13.02 -35.31 -1.01
N LEU A 631 12.54 -34.38 -0.17
CA LEU A 631 11.13 -34.06 -0.09
C LEU A 631 10.59 -33.56 -1.43
N ILE A 632 11.25 -32.59 -2.05
CA ILE A 632 10.82 -32.05 -3.35
C ILE A 632 10.84 -33.14 -4.42
N LYS A 633 11.86 -34.03 -4.45
CA LYS A 633 11.89 -35.18 -5.36
C LYS A 633 10.73 -36.14 -5.15
N GLU A 634 10.43 -36.46 -3.90
CA GLU A 634 9.29 -37.31 -3.55
C GLU A 634 7.98 -36.70 -4.05
N LYS A 635 7.72 -35.40 -3.76
CA LYS A 635 6.49 -34.74 -4.18
C LYS A 635 6.35 -34.60 -5.70
N ILE A 636 7.45 -34.35 -6.41
CA ILE A 636 7.44 -34.36 -7.89
C ILE A 636 7.04 -35.75 -8.43
N GLN A 637 7.49 -36.83 -7.78
CA GLN A 637 7.24 -38.20 -8.23
C GLN A 637 5.87 -38.76 -7.81
N SER A 638 5.30 -38.27 -6.71
CA SER A 638 4.10 -38.84 -6.09
C SER A 638 2.77 -38.40 -6.73
N ASP A 639 2.78 -37.92 -7.98
CA ASP A 639 1.64 -37.25 -8.65
C ASP A 639 1.10 -36.04 -7.86
N ALA A 640 1.81 -35.59 -6.82
CA ALA A 640 1.52 -34.37 -6.12
C ALA A 640 1.96 -33.22 -7.02
N SER A 641 1.04 -32.33 -7.29
CA SER A 641 1.11 -31.23 -8.26
C SER A 641 2.09 -30.11 -7.88
N LEU A 642 3.32 -30.46 -7.49
CA LEU A 642 4.43 -29.56 -7.20
C LEU A 642 5.09 -29.13 -8.52
N ARG A 643 5.05 -27.83 -8.80
CA ARG A 643 5.75 -27.19 -9.93
C ARG A 643 6.99 -26.48 -9.43
N ILE A 644 8.09 -26.55 -10.18
CA ILE A 644 9.34 -25.87 -9.84
C ILE A 644 9.48 -24.62 -10.71
N ALA A 645 9.65 -23.47 -10.07
CA ALA A 645 9.91 -22.18 -10.69
C ALA A 645 11.33 -21.70 -10.38
N ASN A 646 11.83 -20.83 -11.25
CA ASN A 646 13.15 -20.22 -11.13
C ASN A 646 13.04 -18.85 -10.44
N ARG A 647 13.85 -18.59 -9.40
CA ARG A 647 13.95 -17.29 -8.73
C ARG A 647 15.32 -16.62 -8.89
N GLY A 648 15.99 -16.87 -9.99
CA GLY A 648 17.34 -16.39 -10.25
C GLY A 648 18.42 -17.09 -9.43
N TRP A 649 19.68 -16.83 -9.78
CA TRP A 649 20.82 -17.46 -9.12
C TRP A 649 20.99 -16.97 -7.69
N GLU A 650 20.86 -15.67 -7.47
CA GLU A 650 20.91 -15.02 -6.17
C GLU A 650 19.66 -14.19 -5.94
N TYR A 651 19.37 -13.89 -4.67
CA TYR A 651 18.26 -13.01 -4.30
C TYR A 651 18.66 -11.53 -4.42
N VAL A 652 18.86 -11.08 -5.65
CA VAL A 652 19.32 -9.71 -6.00
C VAL A 652 18.41 -9.08 -7.04
N ASP A 653 18.34 -7.75 -7.06
CA ASP A 653 17.57 -7.00 -8.05
C ASP A 653 18.12 -7.24 -9.47
N HIS A 654 17.33 -7.93 -10.31
CA HIS A 654 17.72 -8.22 -11.70
C HIS A 654 17.80 -6.95 -12.54
N THR A 655 17.06 -5.89 -12.19
CA THR A 655 17.04 -4.64 -12.97
C THR A 655 18.34 -3.85 -12.91
N ALA A 656 19.21 -4.18 -11.95
CA ALA A 656 20.55 -3.62 -11.80
C ALA A 656 21.58 -4.21 -12.77
N TYR A 657 21.23 -5.27 -13.51
CA TYR A 657 22.13 -6.00 -14.40
C TYR A 657 21.67 -5.90 -15.86
N ASP A 658 22.60 -6.11 -16.79
CA ASP A 658 22.26 -6.19 -18.21
C ASP A 658 21.50 -7.49 -18.55
N LYS A 659 20.93 -7.54 -19.76
CA LYS A 659 20.11 -8.68 -20.22
C LYS A 659 20.89 -10.00 -20.19
N GLU A 660 22.16 -9.99 -20.61
CA GLU A 660 23.01 -11.17 -20.67
C GLU A 660 23.32 -11.74 -19.28
N GLN A 661 23.58 -10.86 -18.31
CA GLN A 661 23.75 -11.23 -16.90
C GLN A 661 22.47 -11.80 -16.29
N GLN A 662 21.32 -11.17 -16.56
CA GLN A 662 20.01 -11.68 -16.14
C GLN A 662 19.73 -13.06 -16.76
N ALA A 663 19.96 -13.21 -18.07
CA ALA A 663 19.77 -14.48 -18.78
C ALA A 663 20.70 -15.58 -18.24
N ALA A 664 21.95 -15.25 -17.91
CA ALA A 664 22.89 -16.19 -17.29
C ALA A 664 22.44 -16.61 -15.87
N SER A 665 21.89 -15.68 -15.09
CA SER A 665 21.33 -15.96 -13.75
C SER A 665 20.16 -16.95 -13.82
N ILE A 666 19.25 -16.75 -14.79
CA ILE A 666 18.14 -17.67 -15.06
C ILE A 666 18.67 -19.03 -15.52
N GLN A 667 19.55 -19.07 -16.53
CA GLN A 667 20.09 -20.31 -17.09
C GLN A 667 20.81 -21.14 -16.05
N LYS A 668 21.67 -20.53 -15.24
CA LYS A 668 22.45 -21.22 -14.20
C LYS A 668 21.54 -21.85 -13.15
N THR A 669 20.44 -21.20 -12.83
CA THR A 669 19.42 -21.72 -11.91
C THR A 669 18.63 -22.86 -12.55
N ASN A 670 18.26 -22.75 -13.84
CA ASN A 670 17.64 -23.85 -14.60
C ASN A 670 18.53 -25.10 -14.62
N ASP A 671 19.82 -24.93 -14.88
CA ASP A 671 20.79 -26.03 -14.90
C ASP A 671 20.91 -26.68 -13.52
N LYS A 672 20.97 -25.87 -12.46
CA LYS A 672 21.04 -26.38 -11.09
C LYS A 672 19.79 -27.16 -10.68
N ILE A 673 18.60 -26.66 -11.03
CA ILE A 673 17.33 -27.36 -10.83
C ILE A 673 17.33 -28.69 -11.59
N PHE A 674 17.73 -28.69 -12.87
CA PHE A 674 17.74 -29.91 -13.69
C PHE A 674 18.76 -30.95 -13.19
N GLN A 675 19.96 -30.53 -12.81
CA GLN A 675 20.98 -31.41 -12.24
C GLN A 675 20.53 -32.05 -10.92
N THR A 676 19.77 -31.30 -10.11
CA THR A 676 19.38 -31.74 -8.77
C THR A 676 18.11 -32.58 -8.81
N LEU A 677 17.08 -32.14 -9.55
CA LEU A 677 15.71 -32.67 -9.53
C LEU A 677 15.29 -33.38 -10.83
N HIS A 678 16.08 -33.28 -11.91
CA HIS A 678 15.75 -33.80 -13.23
C HIS A 678 14.45 -33.24 -13.85
N VAL A 679 14.05 -32.04 -13.44
CA VAL A 679 12.92 -31.29 -14.01
C VAL A 679 13.39 -29.99 -14.65
N LYS A 680 12.62 -29.50 -15.63
CA LYS A 680 12.87 -28.20 -16.27
C LYS A 680 11.82 -27.20 -15.79
N PRO A 681 12.21 -26.10 -15.13
CA PRO A 681 11.25 -25.08 -14.72
C PRO A 681 10.72 -24.31 -15.94
N THR A 682 9.46 -23.94 -15.90
CA THR A 682 8.75 -23.21 -16.99
C THR A 682 8.33 -21.80 -16.58
N THR A 683 8.37 -21.50 -15.29
CA THR A 683 7.97 -20.21 -14.71
C THR A 683 9.16 -19.48 -14.12
N PHE A 684 9.36 -18.23 -14.53
CA PHE A 684 10.32 -17.33 -13.89
C PHE A 684 9.59 -16.39 -12.93
N VAL A 685 10.13 -16.30 -11.71
CA VAL A 685 9.68 -15.41 -10.64
C VAL A 685 10.85 -14.48 -10.32
N PRO A 686 10.81 -13.20 -10.69
CA PRO A 686 11.95 -12.33 -10.44
C PRO A 686 12.20 -12.15 -8.92
N PRO A 687 13.45 -12.14 -8.44
CA PRO A 687 13.77 -11.72 -7.08
C PRO A 687 13.17 -10.33 -6.78
N LEU A 688 12.69 -10.13 -5.55
CA LEU A 688 12.09 -8.86 -5.10
C LEU A 688 10.85 -8.41 -5.92
N ASP A 689 10.32 -9.27 -6.79
CA ASP A 689 9.29 -8.93 -7.79
C ASP A 689 9.70 -7.78 -8.75
N LEU A 690 10.99 -7.45 -8.84
CA LEU A 690 11.51 -6.36 -9.68
C LEU A 690 11.96 -6.88 -11.05
N PHE A 691 11.48 -6.23 -12.11
CA PHE A 691 11.83 -6.59 -13.48
C PHE A 691 11.75 -5.36 -14.40
N ASN A 692 12.43 -5.45 -15.54
CA ASN A 692 12.36 -4.49 -16.63
C ASN A 692 12.22 -5.23 -17.98
N ALA A 693 12.24 -4.51 -19.10
CA ALA A 693 12.14 -5.14 -20.43
C ALA A 693 13.24 -6.18 -20.69
N GLN A 694 14.46 -5.94 -20.20
CA GLN A 694 15.57 -6.87 -20.34
C GLN A 694 15.32 -8.16 -19.56
N THR A 695 14.63 -8.10 -18.43
CA THR A 695 14.22 -9.29 -17.66
C THR A 695 13.25 -10.17 -18.44
N LEU A 696 12.27 -9.57 -19.12
CA LEU A 696 11.31 -10.31 -19.95
C LEU A 696 12.01 -10.95 -21.16
N GLU A 697 12.90 -10.22 -21.82
CA GLU A 697 13.73 -10.76 -22.90
C GLU A 697 14.64 -11.90 -22.43
N ALA A 698 15.30 -11.74 -21.28
CA ALA A 698 16.12 -12.78 -20.66
C ALA A 698 15.31 -14.03 -20.31
N THR A 699 14.07 -13.85 -19.85
CA THR A 699 13.12 -14.93 -19.55
C THR A 699 12.73 -15.69 -20.83
N ALA A 700 12.37 -14.95 -21.89
CA ALA A 700 12.04 -15.52 -23.18
C ALA A 700 13.24 -16.26 -23.82
N GLN A 701 14.45 -15.70 -23.72
CA GLN A 701 15.69 -16.32 -24.18
C GLN A 701 15.95 -17.67 -23.50
N ASN A 702 15.59 -17.78 -22.21
CA ASN A 702 15.67 -19.01 -21.43
C ASN A 702 14.50 -19.99 -21.66
N LYS A 703 13.62 -19.71 -22.63
CA LYS A 703 12.47 -20.54 -23.01
C LYS A 703 11.52 -20.81 -21.84
N MET A 704 11.34 -19.81 -20.98
CA MET A 704 10.40 -19.87 -19.86
C MET A 704 9.10 -19.18 -20.26
N PRO A 705 8.03 -19.92 -20.60
CA PRO A 705 6.81 -19.33 -21.13
C PRO A 705 5.97 -18.56 -20.11
N TYR A 706 6.18 -18.79 -18.80
CA TYR A 706 5.41 -18.15 -17.74
C TYR A 706 6.26 -17.17 -16.94
N PHE A 707 5.67 -16.03 -16.62
CA PHE A 707 6.28 -14.98 -15.80
C PHE A 707 5.34 -14.63 -14.66
N SER A 708 5.87 -14.52 -13.44
CA SER A 708 5.03 -14.31 -12.26
C SER A 708 5.75 -13.40 -11.26
N ALA A 709 5.57 -12.09 -11.40
CA ALA A 709 5.91 -11.11 -10.37
C ALA A 709 4.67 -10.80 -9.50
N SER A 710 4.69 -9.73 -8.70
CA SER A 710 3.50 -9.24 -8.00
C SER A 710 2.62 -8.39 -8.93
N VAL A 711 1.29 -8.46 -8.78
CA VAL A 711 0.34 -7.68 -9.59
C VAL A 711 0.58 -6.17 -9.47
N ALA A 712 1.14 -5.71 -8.35
CA ALA A 712 1.51 -4.30 -8.15
C ALA A 712 2.64 -3.82 -9.09
N ARG A 713 3.42 -4.76 -9.64
CA ARG A 713 4.52 -4.50 -10.59
C ARG A 713 4.20 -5.04 -11.99
N ASP A 714 3.34 -6.05 -12.08
CA ASP A 714 3.04 -6.81 -13.30
C ASP A 714 1.53 -6.82 -13.58
N SER A 715 1.00 -5.65 -13.94
CA SER A 715 -0.42 -5.44 -14.22
C SER A 715 -0.75 -5.53 -15.72
N PRO A 716 -1.88 -6.13 -16.12
CA PRO A 716 -2.31 -6.17 -17.52
C PRO A 716 -2.67 -4.77 -18.06
N PRO A 717 -2.64 -4.55 -19.38
CA PRO A 717 -2.33 -5.51 -20.44
C PRO A 717 -0.83 -5.73 -20.66
N TYR A 718 -0.44 -6.97 -20.98
CA TYR A 718 0.93 -7.37 -21.26
C TYR A 718 1.26 -7.16 -22.74
N ALA A 719 2.46 -6.63 -23.02
CA ALA A 719 2.88 -6.24 -24.37
C ALA A 719 3.80 -7.26 -25.04
N ASP A 720 4.27 -8.27 -24.30
CA ASP A 720 5.16 -9.32 -24.78
C ASP A 720 4.44 -10.67 -24.95
N SER A 721 5.20 -11.69 -25.36
CA SER A 721 4.68 -13.03 -25.66
C SER A 721 4.62 -13.98 -24.46
N LEU A 722 5.12 -13.58 -23.30
CA LEU A 722 5.08 -14.42 -22.10
C LEU A 722 3.66 -14.49 -21.55
N LYS A 723 3.38 -15.59 -20.86
CA LYS A 723 2.13 -15.78 -20.12
C LYS A 723 2.34 -15.24 -18.71
N HIS A 724 1.92 -14.00 -18.50
CA HIS A 724 1.99 -13.35 -17.20
C HIS A 724 0.89 -13.88 -16.27
N VAL A 725 1.30 -14.32 -15.07
CA VAL A 725 0.43 -14.83 -14.02
C VAL A 725 0.88 -14.23 -12.67
N PRO A 726 0.70 -12.92 -12.47
CA PRO A 726 1.15 -12.25 -11.26
C PRO A 726 0.50 -12.77 -9.97
N SER A 727 1.26 -12.72 -8.87
CA SER A 727 0.74 -12.88 -7.51
C SER A 727 -0.25 -11.76 -7.19
N THR A 728 -1.48 -12.12 -6.81
CA THR A 728 -2.54 -11.17 -6.48
C THR A 728 -2.57 -10.81 -4.99
N SER A 729 -2.04 -11.66 -4.11
CA SER A 729 -1.90 -11.37 -2.67
C SER A 729 -0.76 -12.17 -2.04
N LEU A 730 -0.26 -11.70 -0.91
CA LEU A 730 0.59 -12.45 0.01
C LEU A 730 -0.26 -13.28 0.97
N LEU A 731 0.26 -14.41 1.45
CA LEU A 731 -0.40 -15.22 2.48
C LEU A 731 -0.54 -14.45 3.80
N ALA A 732 0.48 -13.68 4.19
CA ALA A 732 0.42 -12.83 5.39
C ALA A 732 -0.84 -11.95 5.40
N ASN A 733 -1.19 -11.33 4.27
CA ASN A 733 -2.40 -10.52 4.13
C ASN A 733 -3.70 -11.33 4.31
N LEU A 734 -3.67 -12.64 4.03
CA LEU A 734 -4.82 -13.52 4.25
C LEU A 734 -4.95 -13.93 5.73
N MET A 735 -3.82 -14.07 6.42
CA MET A 735 -3.74 -14.42 7.85
C MET A 735 -4.13 -13.26 8.76
N ASP A 736 -4.12 -12.04 8.23
CA ASP A 736 -4.61 -10.87 8.95
C ASP A 736 -6.11 -11.02 9.26
N ASP A 737 -6.44 -10.86 10.54
CA ASP A 737 -7.81 -10.81 11.04
C ASP A 737 -8.50 -9.50 10.61
N ASP A 738 -8.76 -9.41 9.31
CA ASP A 738 -9.27 -8.22 8.64
C ASP A 738 -10.69 -7.90 9.13
N PRO A 739 -10.92 -6.74 9.74
CA PRO A 739 -12.21 -6.41 10.34
C PRO A 739 -13.30 -6.14 9.29
N PHE A 740 -12.96 -6.00 8.00
CA PHE A 740 -13.90 -5.71 6.91
C PHE A 740 -14.54 -6.96 6.30
N TYR A 741 -14.08 -8.15 6.68
CA TYR A 741 -14.69 -9.42 6.33
C TYR A 741 -15.29 -10.07 7.57
N THR A 742 -16.50 -10.62 7.45
CA THR A 742 -17.14 -11.36 8.54
C THR A 742 -16.70 -12.83 8.54
N GLY A 743 -16.67 -13.45 9.72
CA GLY A 743 -16.29 -14.86 9.88
C GLY A 743 -14.98 -15.07 10.61
N THR A 744 -14.53 -16.33 10.68
CA THR A 744 -13.21 -16.71 11.19
C THR A 744 -12.10 -16.24 10.22
N VAL A 745 -10.85 -16.16 10.67
CA VAL A 745 -9.72 -15.75 9.81
C VAL A 745 -9.65 -16.58 8.50
N PRO A 746 -9.82 -17.91 8.49
CA PRO A 746 -9.93 -18.68 7.24
C PRO A 746 -11.09 -18.26 6.33
N GLN A 747 -12.28 -17.99 6.89
CA GLN A 747 -13.43 -17.51 6.11
C GLN A 747 -13.18 -16.13 5.50
N LYS A 748 -12.47 -15.25 6.22
CA LYS A 748 -12.03 -13.94 5.71
C LYS A 748 -11.00 -14.09 4.60
N ALA A 749 -10.04 -15.00 4.75
CA ALA A 749 -9.07 -15.33 3.73
C ALA A 749 -9.75 -15.83 2.45
N LEU A 750 -10.73 -16.73 2.57
CA LEU A 750 -11.56 -17.18 1.46
C LEU A 750 -12.30 -16.02 0.78
N ALA A 751 -12.84 -15.07 1.54
CA ALA A 751 -13.51 -13.90 0.97
C ALA A 751 -12.54 -12.96 0.22
N LYS A 752 -11.34 -12.74 0.74
CA LYS A 752 -10.25 -12.01 0.05
C LYS A 752 -9.83 -12.71 -1.24
N ILE A 753 -9.71 -14.05 -1.23
CA ILE A 753 -9.42 -14.84 -2.44
C ILE A 753 -10.55 -14.67 -3.47
N LYS A 754 -11.82 -14.76 -3.06
CA LYS A 754 -12.99 -14.52 -3.93
C LYS A 754 -12.97 -13.11 -4.52
N SER A 755 -12.56 -12.11 -3.75
CA SER A 755 -12.39 -10.73 -4.22
C SER A 755 -11.32 -10.64 -5.32
N ASN A 756 -10.15 -11.25 -5.10
CA ASN A 756 -9.09 -11.31 -6.10
C ASN A 756 -9.55 -12.03 -7.39
N ILE A 757 -10.25 -13.16 -7.26
CA ILE A 757 -10.84 -13.88 -8.40
C ILE A 757 -11.83 -13.00 -9.16
N SER A 758 -12.68 -12.26 -8.45
CA SER A 758 -13.64 -11.35 -9.08
C SER A 758 -12.95 -10.19 -9.80
N GLN A 759 -11.80 -9.73 -9.30
CA GLN A 759 -11.08 -8.59 -9.86
C GLN A 759 -10.19 -8.97 -11.04
N TYR A 760 -9.46 -10.08 -10.93
CA TYR A 760 -8.42 -10.48 -11.88
C TYR A 760 -8.80 -11.70 -12.73
N GLY A 761 -9.95 -12.32 -12.46
CA GLY A 761 -10.40 -13.56 -13.09
C GLY A 761 -9.81 -14.84 -12.47
N TYR A 762 -8.83 -14.71 -11.57
CA TYR A 762 -8.14 -15.76 -10.83
C TYR A 762 -7.50 -15.17 -9.57
N ALA A 763 -6.91 -16.00 -8.72
CA ALA A 763 -6.04 -15.56 -7.64
C ALA A 763 -4.70 -16.31 -7.65
N VAL A 764 -3.62 -15.63 -7.28
CA VAL A 764 -2.32 -16.27 -6.99
C VAL A 764 -1.87 -15.77 -5.63
N ILE A 765 -1.69 -16.70 -4.69
CA ILE A 765 -1.27 -16.39 -3.33
C ILE A 765 0.21 -16.76 -3.19
N SER A 766 1.06 -15.76 -2.93
CA SER A 766 2.47 -15.97 -2.65
C SER A 766 2.70 -16.23 -1.16
N LEU A 767 3.50 -17.25 -0.85
CA LEU A 767 3.83 -17.71 0.50
C LEU A 767 5.33 -17.61 0.73
N GLN A 768 5.74 -17.30 1.95
CA GLN A 768 7.13 -17.34 2.38
C GLN A 768 7.31 -18.36 3.51
N SER A 769 8.51 -18.94 3.63
CA SER A 769 8.81 -19.86 4.74
C SER A 769 8.57 -19.24 6.12
N GLN A 770 8.80 -17.93 6.25
CA GLN A 770 8.59 -17.14 7.45
C GLN A 770 7.11 -17.04 7.85
N ASP A 771 6.19 -17.22 6.89
CA ASP A 771 4.75 -17.19 7.16
C ASP A 771 4.35 -18.33 8.10
N PHE A 772 5.10 -19.43 8.11
CA PHE A 772 4.82 -20.62 8.93
C PHE A 772 5.80 -20.82 10.08
N ALA A 773 6.71 -19.89 10.30
CA ALA A 773 7.72 -19.99 11.36
C ALA A 773 7.21 -19.42 12.69
N VAL A 774 7.65 -20.03 13.79
CA VAL A 774 7.58 -19.42 15.12
C VAL A 774 8.47 -18.17 15.12
N LYS A 775 7.93 -17.06 15.60
CA LYS A 775 8.65 -15.77 15.67
C LYS A 775 9.10 -15.47 17.10
N ASP A 776 10.31 -14.95 17.21
CA ASP A 776 10.87 -14.37 18.44
C ASP A 776 11.27 -12.93 18.15
N GLY A 777 10.40 -11.99 18.53
CA GLY A 777 10.45 -10.62 18.03
C GLY A 777 10.34 -10.60 16.49
N GLN A 778 11.38 -10.07 15.83
CA GLN A 778 11.47 -9.98 14.37
C GLN A 778 12.20 -11.17 13.72
N VAL A 779 12.73 -12.11 14.51
CA VAL A 779 13.52 -13.23 14.01
C VAL A 779 12.63 -14.46 13.82
N SER A 780 12.71 -15.09 12.65
CA SER A 780 12.02 -16.37 12.37
C SER A 780 12.90 -17.54 12.81
N LYS A 781 12.37 -18.42 13.65
CA LYS A 781 13.04 -19.65 14.07
C LYS A 781 12.72 -20.76 13.07
N ASN A 782 13.66 -21.70 12.88
CA ASN A 782 13.43 -22.91 12.10
C ASN A 782 12.56 -23.91 12.89
N GLU A 783 11.37 -23.48 13.26
CA GLU A 783 10.39 -24.19 14.06
C GLU A 783 9.00 -23.85 13.51
N VAL A 784 8.19 -24.89 13.28
CA VAL A 784 6.88 -24.76 12.63
C VAL A 784 5.86 -24.19 13.61
N ASP A 785 5.20 -23.09 13.22
CA ASP A 785 4.03 -22.58 13.91
C ASP A 785 2.79 -23.39 13.51
N SER A 786 2.41 -24.32 14.38
CA SER A 786 1.30 -25.24 14.14
C SER A 786 -0.04 -24.53 13.88
N HIS A 787 -0.28 -23.35 14.46
CA HIS A 787 -1.52 -22.60 14.24
C HIS A 787 -1.58 -22.03 12.83
N LYS A 788 -0.46 -21.55 12.31
CA LYS A 788 -0.34 -21.00 10.97
C LYS A 788 -0.43 -22.08 9.89
N LEU A 789 0.12 -23.26 10.17
CA LEU A 789 -0.03 -24.42 9.30
C LEU A 789 -1.47 -24.94 9.32
N GLN A 790 -2.15 -24.90 10.47
CA GLN A 790 -3.58 -25.22 10.57
C GLN A 790 -4.44 -24.19 9.81
N PHE A 791 -4.12 -22.90 9.88
CA PHE A 791 -4.81 -21.88 9.09
C PHE A 791 -4.74 -22.18 7.58
N LEU A 792 -3.58 -22.59 7.06
CA LEU A 792 -3.45 -23.00 5.66
C LEU A 792 -4.34 -24.21 5.35
N ASP A 793 -4.40 -25.20 6.25
CA ASP A 793 -5.27 -26.37 6.15
C ASP A 793 -6.74 -25.96 5.99
N ASP A 794 -7.19 -25.06 6.88
CA ASP A 794 -8.56 -24.56 6.91
C ASP A 794 -8.90 -23.79 5.63
N VAL A 795 -7.99 -22.95 5.13
CA VAL A 795 -8.19 -22.20 3.87
C VAL A 795 -8.29 -23.15 2.67
N LEU A 796 -7.48 -24.20 2.61
CA LEU A 796 -7.55 -25.18 1.52
C LEU A 796 -8.87 -25.96 1.54
N ASP A 797 -9.38 -26.30 2.73
CA ASP A 797 -10.69 -26.95 2.89
C ASP A 797 -11.86 -26.00 2.54
N ASP A 798 -11.77 -24.73 2.94
CA ASP A 798 -12.73 -23.68 2.62
C ASP A 798 -12.81 -23.39 1.11
N LEU A 799 -11.67 -23.43 0.40
CA LEU A 799 -11.62 -23.31 -1.06
C LEU A 799 -12.33 -24.47 -1.74
N LYS A 800 -12.00 -25.70 -1.32
CA LYS A 800 -12.61 -26.93 -1.85
C LYS A 800 -14.12 -26.97 -1.62
N SER A 801 -14.56 -26.67 -0.40
CA SER A 801 -15.99 -26.65 -0.05
C SER A 801 -16.75 -25.52 -0.75
N SER A 802 -16.09 -24.40 -1.06
CA SER A 802 -16.64 -23.29 -1.85
C SER A 802 -16.63 -23.52 -3.36
N GLY A 803 -16.12 -24.66 -3.85
CA GLY A 803 -16.02 -24.96 -5.28
C GLY A 803 -15.02 -24.09 -6.04
N ILE A 804 -14.06 -23.47 -5.34
CA ILE A 804 -12.94 -22.74 -5.97
C ILE A 804 -11.83 -23.75 -6.24
N GLY A 805 -11.44 -23.90 -7.50
CA GLY A 805 -10.40 -24.85 -7.89
C GLY A 805 -9.02 -24.37 -7.46
N VAL A 806 -8.25 -25.20 -6.76
CA VAL A 806 -6.81 -24.96 -6.56
C VAL A 806 -6.07 -25.55 -7.75
N VAL A 807 -5.38 -24.70 -8.52
CA VAL A 807 -4.75 -25.06 -9.80
C VAL A 807 -3.25 -24.77 -9.78
N ALA A 808 -2.49 -25.37 -10.70
CA ALA A 808 -1.10 -24.97 -10.87
C ALA A 808 -1.02 -23.59 -11.53
N LEU A 809 0.03 -22.82 -11.20
CA LEU A 809 0.17 -21.44 -11.66
C LEU A 809 0.22 -21.34 -13.19
N ASP A 810 0.86 -22.30 -13.85
CA ASP A 810 1.00 -22.38 -15.30
C ASP A 810 -0.28 -22.83 -16.05
N GLU A 811 -1.29 -23.31 -15.32
CA GLU A 811 -2.59 -23.72 -15.90
C GLU A 811 -3.55 -22.54 -16.06
N ILE A 812 -3.40 -21.49 -15.24
CA ILE A 812 -4.31 -20.33 -15.20
C ILE A 812 -4.54 -19.72 -16.60
N PRO A 813 -3.49 -19.36 -17.38
CA PRO A 813 -3.69 -18.76 -18.70
C PRO A 813 -4.54 -19.63 -19.63
N THR A 814 -4.31 -20.95 -19.64
CA THR A 814 -5.05 -21.87 -20.50
C THR A 814 -6.50 -22.05 -20.05
N ILE A 815 -6.78 -22.02 -18.75
CA ILE A 815 -8.16 -22.06 -18.23
C ILE A 815 -8.92 -20.78 -18.64
N LEU A 816 -8.27 -19.62 -18.54
CA LEU A 816 -8.86 -18.33 -18.92
C LEU A 816 -9.09 -18.25 -20.44
N GLU A 817 -8.12 -18.69 -21.25
CA GLU A 817 -8.28 -18.84 -22.70
C GLU A 817 -9.48 -19.74 -23.04
N ASN A 818 -9.59 -20.91 -22.41
CA ASN A 818 -10.71 -21.84 -22.59
C ASN A 818 -12.07 -21.22 -22.24
N LYS A 819 -12.16 -20.41 -21.17
CA LYS A 819 -13.42 -19.76 -20.76
C LYS A 819 -13.77 -18.52 -21.57
N SER A 820 -12.77 -17.83 -22.11
CA SER A 820 -12.98 -16.66 -22.98
C SER A 820 -13.45 -17.06 -24.40
N LEU A 821 -13.20 -18.31 -24.80
CA LEU A 821 -13.60 -18.86 -26.09
C LEU A 821 -15.06 -19.32 -26.07
N VAL A 822 -15.98 -18.42 -26.46
CA VAL A 822 -17.42 -18.71 -26.57
C VAL A 822 -17.71 -19.35 -27.93
N ILE A 823 -17.98 -20.65 -27.93
CA ILE A 823 -18.49 -21.38 -29.10
C ILE A 823 -20.01 -21.52 -28.95
N PRO A 824 -20.83 -21.14 -29.95
CA PRO A 824 -22.28 -21.31 -29.89
C PRO A 824 -22.71 -22.76 -29.66
N ASP A 825 -23.71 -22.96 -28.81
CA ASP A 825 -24.18 -24.30 -28.40
C ASP A 825 -24.60 -25.18 -29.58
N TRP A 826 -25.16 -24.59 -30.64
CA TRP A 826 -25.59 -25.35 -31.83
C TRP A 826 -24.43 -26.06 -32.54
N ILE A 827 -23.21 -25.52 -32.48
CA ILE A 827 -22.02 -26.15 -33.07
C ILE A 827 -21.63 -27.36 -32.22
N LYS A 828 -21.76 -27.24 -30.90
CA LYS A 828 -21.49 -28.32 -29.96
C LYS A 828 -22.51 -29.45 -30.08
N SER A 829 -23.80 -29.12 -30.18
CA SER A 829 -24.87 -30.09 -30.50
C SER A 829 -24.68 -30.74 -31.88
N GLY A 830 -24.17 -29.99 -32.86
CA GLY A 830 -23.82 -30.52 -34.17
C GLY A 830 -22.67 -31.54 -34.11
N ALA A 831 -21.61 -31.23 -33.35
CA ALA A 831 -20.50 -32.15 -33.10
C ALA A 831 -20.91 -33.41 -32.34
N GLU A 832 -21.81 -33.27 -31.36
CA GLU A 832 -22.42 -34.41 -30.65
C GLU A 832 -23.15 -35.34 -31.62
N SER A 833 -24.06 -34.77 -32.43
CA SER A 833 -24.85 -35.51 -33.41
C SER A 833 -23.96 -36.21 -34.46
N TRP A 834 -22.89 -35.53 -34.89
CA TRP A 834 -21.93 -36.13 -35.82
C TRP A 834 -21.13 -37.28 -35.20
N SER A 835 -20.72 -37.14 -33.93
CA SER A 835 -20.01 -38.18 -33.18
C SER A 835 -20.85 -39.44 -32.97
N GLN A 836 -22.16 -39.26 -32.75
CA GLN A 836 -23.14 -40.34 -32.59
C GLN A 836 -23.61 -40.94 -33.92
N GLY A 837 -23.18 -40.37 -35.05
CA GLY A 837 -23.54 -40.84 -36.40
C GLY A 837 -24.93 -40.42 -36.88
N SER A 838 -25.60 -39.51 -36.17
CA SER A 838 -26.90 -38.95 -36.55
C SER A 838 -26.79 -37.71 -37.44
N ALA A 839 -25.58 -37.18 -37.65
CA ALA A 839 -25.28 -36.11 -38.61
C ALA A 839 -24.15 -36.51 -39.59
N SER A 840 -24.17 -35.91 -40.78
CA SER A 840 -23.20 -36.18 -41.85
C SER A 840 -21.89 -35.40 -41.67
N ASP A 841 -20.82 -35.79 -42.37
CA ASP A 841 -19.55 -35.03 -42.37
C ASP A 841 -19.78 -33.58 -42.84
N SER A 842 -20.69 -33.35 -43.80
CA SER A 842 -21.07 -32.02 -44.25
C SER A 842 -21.80 -31.16 -43.20
N ASP A 843 -22.52 -31.79 -42.26
CA ASP A 843 -23.16 -31.05 -41.17
C ASP A 843 -22.13 -30.61 -40.13
N PHE A 844 -21.10 -31.43 -39.91
CA PHE A 844 -19.99 -31.09 -39.03
C PHE A 844 -19.06 -30.03 -39.63
N THR A 845 -18.73 -30.11 -40.92
CA THR A 845 -17.89 -29.09 -41.59
C THR A 845 -18.56 -27.72 -41.60
N ARG A 846 -19.89 -27.63 -41.74
CA ARG A 846 -20.61 -26.35 -41.65
C ARG A 846 -20.43 -25.65 -40.29
N GLY A 847 -20.32 -26.43 -39.21
CA GLY A 847 -19.97 -25.90 -37.90
C GLY A 847 -18.53 -25.36 -37.85
N LEU A 848 -17.58 -26.04 -38.50
CA LEU A 848 -16.19 -25.59 -38.59
C LEU A 848 -16.01 -24.36 -39.50
N GLU A 849 -16.74 -24.29 -40.61
CA GLU A 849 -16.80 -23.13 -41.51
C GLU A 849 -17.25 -21.88 -40.73
N TYR A 850 -18.31 -22.00 -39.94
CA TYR A 850 -18.75 -20.91 -39.08
C TYR A 850 -17.67 -20.49 -38.08
N LEU A 851 -16.96 -21.44 -37.45
CA LEU A 851 -15.86 -21.12 -36.54
C LEU A 851 -14.71 -20.40 -37.28
N ALA A 852 -14.43 -20.74 -38.53
CA ALA A 852 -13.45 -20.04 -39.36
C ALA A 852 -13.92 -18.62 -39.73
N GLU A 853 -15.19 -18.43 -40.08
CA GLU A 853 -15.80 -17.11 -40.35
C GLU A 853 -15.73 -16.19 -39.14
N GLN A 854 -15.97 -16.73 -37.94
CA GLN A 854 -15.84 -16.00 -36.67
C GLN A 854 -14.39 -15.79 -36.24
N LYS A 855 -13.41 -16.20 -37.06
CA LYS A 855 -11.96 -16.14 -36.79
C LYS A 855 -11.54 -16.90 -35.53
N ILE A 856 -12.31 -17.91 -35.14
CA ILE A 856 -12.00 -18.85 -34.06
C ILE A 856 -11.03 -19.93 -34.59
N LEU A 857 -11.24 -20.38 -35.83
CA LEU A 857 -10.27 -21.20 -36.59
C LEU A 857 -9.48 -20.33 -37.56
N THR A 858 -8.18 -20.61 -37.69
CA THR A 858 -7.28 -19.94 -38.64
C THR A 858 -7.17 -20.79 -39.90
N ALA A 859 -8.07 -20.58 -40.86
CA ALA A 859 -8.07 -21.31 -42.12
C ALA A 859 -8.54 -20.45 -43.29
N SER A 860 -8.10 -20.80 -44.50
CA SER A 860 -8.64 -20.27 -45.76
C SER A 860 -9.62 -21.30 -46.33
N PRO A 861 -10.84 -20.91 -46.77
CA PRO A 861 -11.82 -21.86 -47.31
C PRO A 861 -11.28 -22.54 -48.58
N SER A 862 -11.43 -23.86 -48.68
CA SER A 862 -11.10 -24.68 -49.84
C SER A 862 -12.39 -25.10 -50.56
N GLN A 863 -12.39 -25.09 -51.90
CA GLN A 863 -13.61 -25.31 -52.70
C GLN A 863 -13.98 -26.80 -52.97
N ASN A 864 -13.49 -27.75 -52.17
CA ASN A 864 -13.77 -29.18 -52.39
C ASN A 864 -14.82 -29.73 -51.42
N ASN A 865 -16.06 -29.88 -51.91
CA ASN A 865 -17.25 -30.27 -51.14
C ASN A 865 -17.41 -31.78 -50.83
N GLU A 866 -16.38 -32.61 -51.01
CA GLU A 866 -16.49 -34.08 -50.77
C GLU A 866 -15.27 -34.67 -50.04
N GLN A 867 -14.82 -34.05 -48.95
CA GLN A 867 -13.82 -34.69 -48.08
C GLN A 867 -14.50 -35.56 -47.00
N LYS A 868 -14.22 -36.87 -47.02
CA LYS A 868 -14.57 -37.78 -45.92
C LYS A 868 -13.65 -37.54 -44.73
N ILE A 869 -14.23 -37.20 -43.58
CA ILE A 869 -13.48 -37.01 -42.34
C ILE A 869 -13.23 -38.39 -41.72
N PRO A 870 -11.98 -38.72 -41.33
CA PRO A 870 -11.69 -40.01 -40.71
C PRO A 870 -12.53 -40.26 -39.44
N SER A 871 -13.08 -41.46 -39.30
CA SER A 871 -14.00 -41.79 -38.21
C SER A 871 -13.39 -41.66 -36.82
N TRP A 872 -12.06 -41.78 -36.67
CA TRP A 872 -11.38 -41.60 -35.38
C TRP A 872 -11.45 -40.17 -34.84
N ILE A 873 -11.74 -39.18 -35.69
CA ILE A 873 -11.95 -37.78 -35.29
C ILE A 873 -13.24 -37.61 -34.48
N LYS A 874 -14.23 -38.50 -34.70
CA LYS A 874 -15.52 -38.48 -33.97
C LYS A 874 -15.34 -38.61 -32.47
N THR A 875 -14.28 -39.27 -32.01
CA THR A 875 -13.94 -39.36 -30.58
C THR A 875 -13.66 -37.99 -29.97
N ASN A 876 -12.91 -37.13 -30.66
CA ASN A 876 -12.59 -35.78 -30.18
C ASN A 876 -13.84 -34.89 -30.17
N ALA A 877 -14.71 -35.01 -31.18
CA ALA A 877 -15.99 -34.32 -31.22
C ALA A 877 -16.93 -34.77 -30.08
N GLY A 878 -16.97 -36.08 -29.80
CA GLY A 878 -17.74 -36.63 -28.68
C GLY A 878 -17.22 -36.18 -27.31
N TRP A 879 -15.90 -36.21 -27.09
CA TRP A 879 -15.29 -35.69 -25.86
C TRP A 879 -15.53 -34.20 -25.66
N TRP A 880 -15.54 -33.42 -26.74
CA TRP A 880 -15.86 -32.00 -26.66
C TRP A 880 -17.33 -31.78 -26.29
N ALA A 881 -18.26 -32.48 -26.95
CA ALA A 881 -19.69 -32.44 -26.65
C ALA A 881 -20.01 -32.81 -25.20
N GLU A 882 -19.39 -33.88 -24.70
CA GLU A 882 -19.54 -34.36 -23.32
C GLU A 882 -18.81 -33.50 -22.27
N GLY A 883 -18.07 -32.47 -22.70
CA GLY A 883 -17.31 -31.58 -21.81
C GLY A 883 -16.03 -32.19 -21.22
N LYS A 884 -15.55 -33.32 -21.78
CA LYS A 884 -14.28 -33.96 -21.39
C LYS A 884 -13.05 -33.21 -21.90
N ILE A 885 -13.20 -32.42 -22.96
CA ILE A 885 -12.19 -31.45 -23.44
C ILE A 885 -12.82 -30.07 -23.64
N GLY A 886 -12.04 -29.00 -23.42
CA GLY A 886 -12.51 -27.62 -23.50
C GLY A 886 -12.62 -27.07 -24.93
N ASN A 887 -13.24 -25.89 -25.07
CA ASN A 887 -13.41 -25.24 -26.37
C ASN A 887 -12.06 -24.96 -27.07
N ALA A 888 -11.03 -24.49 -26.34
CA ALA A 888 -9.74 -24.21 -26.97
C ALA A 888 -8.95 -25.49 -27.29
N ASP A 889 -9.11 -26.56 -26.51
CA ASP A 889 -8.51 -27.87 -26.82
C ASP A 889 -9.10 -28.46 -28.10
N PHE A 890 -10.42 -28.42 -28.24
CA PHE A 890 -11.09 -28.82 -29.46
C PHE A 890 -10.67 -27.97 -30.67
N VAL A 891 -10.66 -26.64 -30.52
CA VAL A 891 -10.24 -25.71 -31.59
C VAL A 891 -8.80 -25.93 -32.02
N ARG A 892 -7.86 -26.12 -31.07
CA ARG A 892 -6.45 -26.47 -31.37
C ARG A 892 -6.33 -27.81 -32.06
N ALA A 893 -7.08 -28.82 -31.62
CA ALA A 893 -7.06 -30.13 -32.25
C ALA A 893 -7.54 -30.05 -33.71
N ILE A 894 -8.65 -29.34 -33.97
CA ILE A 894 -9.16 -29.12 -35.32
C ILE A 894 -8.18 -28.31 -36.17
N GLN A 895 -7.62 -27.21 -35.64
CA GLN A 895 -6.57 -26.43 -36.31
C GLN A 895 -5.39 -27.30 -36.73
N TYR A 896 -4.87 -28.13 -35.81
CA TYR A 896 -3.77 -29.04 -36.11
C TYR A 896 -4.14 -30.05 -37.22
N LEU A 897 -5.36 -30.60 -37.18
CA LEU A 897 -5.84 -31.54 -38.19
C LEU A 897 -5.99 -30.87 -39.56
N MET A 898 -6.38 -29.59 -39.59
CA MET A 898 -6.45 -28.78 -40.80
C MET A 898 -5.07 -28.44 -41.35
N GLU A 899 -4.13 -28.04 -40.49
CA GLU A 899 -2.72 -27.81 -40.85
C GLU A 899 -2.07 -29.06 -41.46
N ARG A 900 -2.47 -30.25 -41.01
CA ARG A 900 -2.01 -31.55 -41.54
C ARG A 900 -2.81 -32.03 -42.75
N GLY A 901 -3.81 -31.27 -43.22
CA GLY A 901 -4.65 -31.60 -44.37
C GLY A 901 -5.63 -32.76 -44.15
N VAL A 902 -5.81 -33.21 -42.91
CA VAL A 902 -6.71 -34.32 -42.53
C VAL A 902 -8.18 -33.88 -42.58
N ILE A 903 -8.44 -32.61 -42.22
CA ILE A 903 -9.72 -31.93 -42.38
C ILE A 903 -9.50 -30.76 -43.34
N GLN A 904 -10.38 -30.61 -44.33
CA GLN A 904 -10.44 -29.43 -45.18
C GLN A 904 -11.88 -28.90 -45.12
N ILE A 905 -12.00 -27.58 -45.06
CA ILE A 905 -13.26 -26.84 -45.04
C ILE A 905 -13.20 -25.71 -46.05
#